data_AF-A0A7C2YE01-F1
#
_entry.id   AF-A0A7C2YE01-F1
#
_cell.length_a   1.000
_cell.length_b   1.000
_cell.length_c   1.000
_cell.angle_alpha   90.00
_cell.angle_beta   90.00
_cell.angle_gamma   90.00
#
_symmetry.space_group_name_H-M   'P 1'
#
loop_
_entity.id
_entity.type
_entity.pdbx_description
1 polymer ?
#
loop_
_entity_poly.entity_id
_entity_poly.type
_entity_poly.pdbx_seq_one_letter_code
_entity_poly.pdbx_strand_id
1 'polypeptide(L)'
;MKNCFLDFSKRKTIFLSSVLFITSSATAGGPLAVFSNRAVVYRQTAFPLTWRLDPGQLGSYSNAEAVRLVENAFSAWEQIVTATPSFARGENFPDDITVSNYTTYWGKFDDGINPVLLDSDGQMMDAIRGAGAKNNTLGLAVSAYFTSGPNAGFYAESEVLINGFLSNRATLQQYFGVIKHELGHLLGLDHAQINKHEGIDGLASNDALVPLMFPISTTNTEFTVDDIVSVSRLYPTPDFFNSRGALRGAIRRRDGTFVRGANVIAINTVNPTERYSSVTDYFGNAPGVFELRGLPPGNYFVLAEPIVENFTGGSSVGPYAKNRSDLSFLQPIPFEFYNGGSESHDHLADRPDEAVAVTVTANGVTENINFLANDPPNQILDQYFDAKAALFLPIGIAQNYTAAATRFTPNVSGQLLWIRLFINGGENAIQGTGALRFSALKPDLTNRNLPGEAIAQIDVPLQALMRGVLIPYELWVGDRRLAVTAGEDFFLSVEVIDNGAVQLLFDDGVTRPAFRTSVKSPSGNWTPSDQAFSKPSNLKLAAAIGGQPQQVGPLQFALEQNYPNPLRPGATTPEAQTTIRFFLPYDAPAELSLFDLLGRRVRVLARSNFPAGYNVLFWDGRDANGAQLPSGIYFYRLRAGNLEEVRKLTLMR
;
A
#
# COMPACT_ATOMS: atom_id res chain seq x y z
N MET A 1 -13.48 4.25 -11.14
CA MET A 1 -12.97 5.55 -10.68
C MET A 1 -11.71 5.32 -9.88
N LYS A 2 -10.58 5.84 -10.36
CA LYS A 2 -9.30 5.90 -9.64
C LYS A 2 -8.90 7.36 -9.50
N ASN A 3 -8.19 7.69 -8.42
CA ASN A 3 -7.88 9.09 -8.13
C ASN A 3 -6.63 9.25 -7.26
N CYS A 4 -5.88 10.31 -7.56
CA CYS A 4 -4.63 10.70 -6.90
C CYS A 4 -4.86 11.71 -5.75
N PHE A 5 -4.13 11.57 -4.64
CA PHE A 5 -4.26 12.41 -3.44
C PHE A 5 -3.02 13.26 -3.12
N LEU A 6 -3.21 14.37 -2.38
CA LEU A 6 -2.13 15.13 -1.72
C LEU A 6 -1.83 14.60 -0.32
N ASP A 7 -0.56 14.50 0.06
CA ASP A 7 -0.15 14.21 1.44
C ASP A 7 -0.37 15.41 2.36
N PHE A 8 -1.27 15.26 3.33
CA PHE A 8 -1.38 16.13 4.49
C PHE A 8 -1.41 15.26 5.75
N SER A 9 -0.28 15.16 6.43
CA SER A 9 -0.23 14.49 7.73
C SER A 9 -1.22 15.15 8.73
N LYS A 10 -2.18 14.32 9.19
CA LYS A 10 -3.23 14.50 10.23
C LYS A 10 -4.59 15.09 9.81
N ARG A 11 -5.62 14.23 9.63
CA ARG A 11 -6.84 14.09 10.47
C ARG A 11 -7.89 13.12 9.87
N LYS A 12 -8.83 12.71 10.74
CA LYS A 12 -9.77 11.57 10.71
C LYS A 12 -11.11 11.78 9.94
N THR A 13 -11.58 10.69 9.31
CA THR A 13 -12.97 10.19 9.04
C THR A 13 -13.97 10.92 8.09
N ILE A 14 -14.49 10.23 7.05
CA ILE A 14 -15.89 9.71 6.82
C ILE A 14 -16.16 9.39 5.31
N PHE A 15 -16.86 8.27 5.06
CA PHE A 15 -17.36 7.64 3.81
C PHE A 15 -18.54 8.43 3.13
N LEU A 16 -19.05 8.19 1.89
CA LEU A 16 -19.63 6.93 1.37
C LEU A 16 -20.28 6.98 -0.07
N SER A 17 -20.22 5.84 -0.81
CA SER A 17 -20.99 5.21 -1.95
C SER A 17 -21.56 6.03 -3.15
N SER A 18 -21.81 5.52 -4.38
CA SER A 18 -21.75 4.22 -5.08
C SER A 18 -21.84 4.45 -6.60
N VAL A 19 -21.06 3.72 -7.42
CA VAL A 19 -21.39 3.40 -8.83
C VAL A 19 -21.05 1.92 -9.06
N LEU A 20 -22.00 1.19 -9.65
CA LEU A 20 -21.94 -0.25 -9.94
C LEU A 20 -20.66 -0.64 -10.69
N PHE A 21 -19.85 -1.56 -10.16
CA PHE A 21 -18.88 -2.32 -10.95
C PHE A 21 -18.83 -3.77 -10.49
N ILE A 22 -19.10 -4.67 -11.44
CA ILE A 22 -18.89 -6.11 -11.31
C ILE A 22 -17.38 -6.37 -11.18
N THR A 23 -17.05 -7.36 -10.34
CA THR A 23 -15.71 -7.73 -9.87
C THR A 23 -14.80 -8.32 -10.95
N SER A 24 -13.53 -7.95 -10.89
CA SER A 24 -12.39 -8.72 -11.40
C SER A 24 -11.07 -8.03 -11.02
N SER A 25 -9.99 -8.78 -11.10
CA SER A 25 -8.72 -8.60 -10.41
C SER A 25 -7.64 -7.81 -11.16
N ALA A 26 -7.03 -6.83 -10.49
CA ALA A 26 -5.89 -6.00 -10.90
C ALA A 26 -4.51 -6.27 -10.15
N THR A 27 -3.39 -5.62 -10.53
CA THR A 27 -1.94 -5.90 -10.22
C THR A 27 -1.38 -4.54 -9.93
N ALA A 28 -0.40 -4.44 -9.04
CA ALA A 28 0.37 -3.22 -8.90
C ALA A 28 0.96 -2.79 -10.26
N GLY A 29 0.60 -1.57 -10.68
CA GLY A 29 0.92 -0.99 -11.98
C GLY A 29 0.18 -1.58 -13.19
N GLY A 30 -0.37 -2.80 -13.13
CA GLY A 30 -1.00 -3.44 -14.32
C GLY A 30 -2.49 -3.14 -14.49
N PRO A 31 -3.28 -3.96 -15.21
CA PRO A 31 -4.53 -3.47 -15.76
C PRO A 31 -5.58 -3.07 -14.71
N LEU A 32 -6.27 -1.96 -14.96
CA LEU A 32 -7.30 -1.37 -14.11
C LEU A 32 -8.54 -2.27 -13.98
N ALA A 33 -8.82 -3.07 -15.00
CA ALA A 33 -9.92 -4.01 -15.03
C ALA A 33 -9.51 -5.31 -15.73
N VAL A 34 -10.13 -6.41 -15.30
CA VAL A 34 -9.99 -7.73 -15.93
C VAL A 34 -11.33 -8.22 -16.43
N PHE A 35 -11.33 -8.96 -17.52
CA PHE A 35 -12.52 -9.63 -18.00
C PHE A 35 -12.14 -11.03 -18.44
N SER A 36 -12.78 -12.04 -17.85
CA SER A 36 -12.51 -13.46 -18.15
C SER A 36 -11.02 -13.82 -18.12
N ASN A 37 -10.32 -13.45 -17.02
CA ASN A 37 -8.88 -13.66 -16.82
C ASN A 37 -7.97 -12.99 -17.87
N ARG A 38 -8.42 -11.91 -18.52
CA ARG A 38 -7.61 -11.09 -19.42
C ARG A 38 -7.71 -9.62 -19.04
N ALA A 39 -6.63 -8.88 -19.24
CA ALA A 39 -6.64 -7.43 -19.12
C ALA A 39 -7.71 -6.82 -20.02
N VAL A 40 -8.51 -5.90 -19.48
CA VAL A 40 -9.32 -5.01 -20.31
C VAL A 40 -8.39 -3.96 -20.91
N VAL A 41 -8.44 -3.82 -22.24
CA VAL A 41 -7.60 -2.90 -23.01
C VAL A 41 -8.42 -2.27 -24.14
N TYR A 42 -7.94 -1.18 -24.72
CA TYR A 42 -8.47 -0.75 -26.03
C TYR A 42 -8.05 -1.72 -27.13
N ARG A 43 -8.89 -1.87 -28.17
CA ARG A 43 -8.49 -2.57 -29.38
C ARG A 43 -7.41 -1.80 -30.11
N GLN A 44 -6.50 -2.49 -30.79
CA GLN A 44 -5.51 -1.84 -31.65
C GLN A 44 -6.16 -0.95 -32.73
N THR A 45 -7.35 -1.32 -33.22
CA THR A 45 -8.12 -0.53 -34.20
C THR A 45 -8.78 0.72 -33.61
N ALA A 46 -8.79 0.89 -32.28
CA ALA A 46 -9.29 2.10 -31.64
C ALA A 46 -8.25 3.23 -31.65
N PHE A 47 -6.97 2.92 -31.91
CA PHE A 47 -5.91 3.90 -31.98
C PHE A 47 -5.86 4.57 -33.37
N PRO A 48 -5.58 5.89 -33.45
CA PRO A 48 -5.33 6.78 -32.32
C PRO A 48 -6.61 7.11 -31.54
N LEU A 49 -6.51 7.12 -30.20
CA LEU A 49 -7.64 7.48 -29.34
C LEU A 49 -7.92 8.97 -29.47
N THR A 50 -9.15 9.32 -29.84
CA THR A 50 -9.55 10.73 -29.95
C THR A 50 -9.88 11.27 -28.57
N TRP A 51 -9.28 12.41 -28.20
CA TRP A 51 -9.53 13.10 -26.94
C TRP A 51 -9.88 14.57 -27.15
N ARG A 52 -10.74 15.10 -26.28
CA ARG A 52 -11.17 16.50 -26.28
C ARG A 52 -10.89 17.15 -24.94
N LEU A 53 -10.63 18.45 -24.95
CA LEU A 53 -10.23 19.20 -23.76
C LEU A 53 -11.27 20.28 -23.51
N ASP A 54 -11.53 20.47 -22.24
CA ASP A 54 -12.24 21.61 -21.70
C ASP A 54 -11.49 22.93 -22.00
N PRO A 55 -12.13 23.94 -22.62
CA PRO A 55 -11.50 25.24 -22.88
C PRO A 55 -11.30 26.09 -21.62
N GLY A 56 -11.72 25.61 -20.44
CA GLY A 56 -11.55 26.26 -19.14
C GLY A 56 -10.09 26.41 -18.64
N GLN A 57 -9.94 27.01 -17.46
CA GLN A 57 -8.66 27.19 -16.78
C GLN A 57 -8.40 26.08 -15.75
N LEU A 58 -7.14 25.90 -15.37
CA LEU A 58 -6.77 24.97 -14.29
C LEU A 58 -6.43 25.75 -13.02
N GLY A 59 -7.48 26.16 -12.30
CA GLY A 59 -7.37 26.98 -11.10
C GLY A 59 -6.71 28.33 -11.39
N SER A 60 -5.56 28.58 -10.78
CA SER A 60 -4.75 29.78 -10.99
C SER A 60 -3.91 29.74 -12.28
N TYR A 61 -3.84 28.60 -12.98
CA TYR A 61 -3.11 28.47 -14.23
C TYR A 61 -4.01 28.78 -15.42
N SER A 62 -3.46 29.53 -16.39
CA SER A 62 -4.18 29.90 -17.59
C SER A 62 -4.54 28.68 -18.44
N ASN A 63 -5.57 28.81 -19.28
CA ASN A 63 -5.94 27.75 -20.23
C ASN A 63 -4.75 27.36 -21.12
N ALA A 64 -3.96 28.33 -21.61
CA ALA A 64 -2.80 28.05 -22.45
C ALA A 64 -1.73 27.20 -21.73
N GLU A 65 -1.51 27.42 -20.42
CA GLU A 65 -0.62 26.59 -19.62
C GLU A 65 -1.18 25.18 -19.43
N ALA A 66 -2.48 25.07 -19.13
CA ALA A 66 -3.16 23.79 -18.95
C ALA A 66 -3.16 22.95 -20.24
N VAL A 67 -3.48 23.56 -21.39
CA VAL A 67 -3.43 22.92 -22.72
C VAL A 67 -2.06 22.31 -22.98
N ARG A 68 -0.99 23.10 -22.79
CA ARG A 68 0.38 22.62 -22.99
C ARG A 68 0.73 21.47 -22.06
N LEU A 69 0.28 21.50 -20.80
CA LEU A 69 0.50 20.40 -19.86
C LEU A 69 -0.17 19.11 -20.34
N VAL A 70 -1.44 19.19 -20.77
CA VAL A 70 -2.19 18.02 -21.23
C VAL A 70 -1.61 17.45 -22.51
N GLU A 71 -1.30 18.29 -23.50
CA GLU A 71 -0.69 17.84 -24.76
C GLU A 71 0.66 17.16 -24.53
N ASN A 72 1.54 17.76 -23.71
CA ASN A 72 2.81 17.16 -23.34
C ASN A 72 2.63 15.83 -22.60
N ALA A 73 1.58 15.69 -21.80
CA ALA A 73 1.32 14.46 -21.04
C ALA A 73 0.90 13.31 -21.96
N PHE A 74 0.06 13.57 -22.96
CA PHE A 74 -0.24 12.59 -24.01
C PHE A 74 1.01 12.22 -24.81
N SER A 75 1.80 13.21 -25.25
CA SER A 75 3.04 12.95 -25.98
C SER A 75 4.04 12.12 -25.17
N ALA A 76 4.11 12.31 -23.85
CA ALA A 76 5.00 11.52 -22.99
C ALA A 76 4.63 10.02 -23.02
N TRP A 77 3.34 9.67 -23.03
CA TRP A 77 2.89 8.28 -23.16
C TRP A 77 3.18 7.68 -24.54
N GLU A 78 3.07 8.47 -25.63
CA GLU A 78 3.41 8.03 -26.99
C GLU A 78 4.91 7.78 -27.20
N GLN A 79 5.75 8.46 -26.43
CA GLN A 79 7.22 8.32 -26.51
C GLN A 79 7.75 7.03 -25.86
N ILE A 80 6.90 6.24 -25.19
CA ILE A 80 7.30 4.95 -24.62
C ILE A 80 7.52 3.94 -25.74
N VAL A 81 8.78 3.72 -26.10
CA VAL A 81 9.20 2.91 -27.26
C VAL A 81 8.82 1.42 -27.18
N THR A 82 8.46 0.92 -26.00
CA THR A 82 8.04 -0.46 -25.79
C THR A 82 6.53 -0.66 -25.83
N ALA A 83 5.76 0.43 -25.98
CA ALA A 83 4.31 0.42 -26.06
C ALA A 83 3.81 1.03 -27.39
N THR A 84 2.56 0.74 -27.78
CA THR A 84 1.95 1.23 -29.03
C THR A 84 0.76 2.19 -28.90
N PRO A 85 0.37 2.76 -27.74
CA PRO A 85 -0.77 3.67 -27.71
C PRO A 85 -0.44 4.96 -28.49
N SER A 86 -1.46 5.51 -29.16
CA SER A 86 -1.37 6.79 -29.87
C SER A 86 -2.65 7.61 -29.69
N PHE A 87 -2.54 8.92 -29.81
CA PHE A 87 -3.63 9.84 -29.49
C PHE A 87 -3.85 10.87 -30.60
N ALA A 88 -5.11 11.22 -30.80
CA ALA A 88 -5.52 12.25 -31.74
C ALA A 88 -6.23 13.37 -30.96
N ARG A 89 -5.68 14.57 -31.06
CA ARG A 89 -6.27 15.77 -30.48
C ARG A 89 -7.52 16.17 -31.29
N GLY A 90 -8.70 16.09 -30.68
CA GLY A 90 -9.92 16.67 -31.22
C GLY A 90 -10.05 18.17 -30.92
N GLU A 91 -11.06 18.80 -31.51
CA GLU A 91 -11.46 20.17 -31.14
C GLU A 91 -11.82 20.26 -29.65
N ASN A 92 -11.64 21.43 -29.05
CA ASN A 92 -12.13 21.70 -27.70
C ASN A 92 -13.63 21.49 -27.61
N PHE A 93 -14.11 21.25 -26.39
CA PHE A 93 -15.54 21.36 -26.14
C PHE A 93 -16.04 22.79 -26.44
N PRO A 94 -17.29 22.93 -26.92
CA PRO A 94 -17.84 24.22 -27.33
C PRO A 94 -18.05 25.17 -26.14
N ASP A 95 -18.23 24.61 -24.95
CA ASP A 95 -18.49 25.32 -23.71
C ASP A 95 -17.37 25.04 -22.70
N ASP A 96 -17.08 26.03 -21.85
CA ASP A 96 -16.30 25.84 -20.62
C ASP A 96 -17.08 24.91 -19.67
N ILE A 97 -16.44 23.83 -19.24
CA ILE A 97 -17.13 22.77 -18.50
C ILE A 97 -16.97 23.03 -17.00
N THR A 98 -18.09 23.23 -16.34
CA THR A 98 -18.18 23.55 -14.92
C THR A 98 -19.20 22.65 -14.24
N VAL A 99 -19.34 22.77 -12.92
CA VAL A 99 -20.37 22.03 -12.16
C VAL A 99 -21.80 22.25 -12.68
N SER A 100 -22.05 23.34 -13.41
CA SER A 100 -23.38 23.66 -13.95
C SER A 100 -23.77 22.84 -15.18
N ASN A 101 -22.80 22.36 -15.96
CA ASN A 101 -23.04 21.69 -17.25
C ASN A 101 -22.29 20.36 -17.43
N TYR A 102 -21.43 19.95 -16.49
CA TYR A 102 -20.58 18.76 -16.64
C TYR A 102 -21.34 17.47 -16.98
N THR A 103 -22.57 17.28 -16.48
CA THR A 103 -23.38 16.07 -16.75
C THR A 103 -23.75 15.86 -18.23
N THR A 104 -23.58 16.89 -19.06
CA THR A 104 -23.71 16.76 -20.52
C THR A 104 -22.56 15.96 -21.12
N TYR A 105 -21.36 16.08 -20.56
CA TYR A 105 -20.11 15.54 -21.09
C TYR A 105 -19.53 14.39 -20.25
N TRP A 106 -19.82 14.35 -18.95
CA TRP A 106 -19.32 13.36 -18.00
C TRP A 106 -20.32 12.21 -17.80
N GLY A 107 -19.81 11.00 -17.68
CA GLY A 107 -20.59 9.77 -17.67
C GLY A 107 -21.12 9.35 -19.05
N LYS A 108 -20.47 9.80 -20.14
CA LYS A 108 -20.80 9.43 -21.52
C LYS A 108 -19.70 8.51 -22.04
N PHE A 109 -20.10 7.33 -22.50
CA PHE A 109 -19.15 6.25 -22.86
C PHE A 109 -19.54 5.55 -24.17
N ASP A 110 -20.34 6.23 -24.99
CA ASP A 110 -20.91 5.74 -26.23
C ASP A 110 -20.82 6.74 -27.40
N ASP A 111 -20.01 7.80 -27.28
CA ASP A 111 -19.90 8.86 -28.28
C ASP A 111 -18.55 8.90 -29.04
N GLY A 112 -17.62 8.02 -28.66
CA GLY A 112 -16.27 7.89 -29.22
C GLY A 112 -15.27 8.92 -28.70
N ILE A 113 -15.59 9.70 -27.68
CA ILE A 113 -14.78 10.82 -27.19
C ILE A 113 -14.21 10.50 -25.81
N ASN A 114 -12.92 10.75 -25.62
CA ASN A 114 -12.28 10.65 -24.32
C ASN A 114 -12.08 12.08 -23.75
N PRO A 115 -12.97 12.60 -22.88
CA PRO A 115 -12.87 13.96 -22.36
C PRO A 115 -11.75 14.11 -21.33
N VAL A 116 -11.06 15.25 -21.39
CA VAL A 116 -10.19 15.78 -20.33
C VAL A 116 -10.81 17.09 -19.84
N LEU A 117 -11.30 17.08 -18.61
CA LEU A 117 -12.01 18.20 -17.98
C LEU A 117 -11.12 18.92 -16.97
N LEU A 118 -11.23 20.25 -16.92
CA LEU A 118 -10.42 21.12 -16.06
C LEU A 118 -11.30 21.79 -15.01
N ASP A 119 -11.31 21.25 -13.79
CA ASP A 119 -12.12 21.78 -12.70
C ASP A 119 -11.41 22.93 -12.00
N SER A 120 -11.67 24.15 -12.47
CA SER A 120 -10.97 25.34 -11.96
C SER A 120 -11.14 25.57 -10.45
N ASP A 121 -12.29 25.24 -9.86
CA ASP A 121 -12.62 25.56 -8.47
C ASP A 121 -12.94 24.35 -7.58
N GLY A 122 -12.84 23.14 -8.15
CA GLY A 122 -13.06 21.89 -7.43
C GLY A 122 -14.54 21.54 -7.25
N GLN A 123 -15.49 22.33 -7.77
CA GLN A 123 -16.91 22.05 -7.58
C GLN A 123 -17.37 20.83 -8.38
N MET A 124 -16.79 20.55 -9.55
CA MET A 124 -17.08 19.29 -10.26
C MET A 124 -16.58 18.09 -9.46
N MET A 125 -15.38 18.18 -8.89
CA MET A 125 -14.80 17.16 -8.03
C MET A 125 -15.70 16.87 -6.82
N ASP A 126 -16.15 17.90 -6.11
CA ASP A 126 -17.10 17.75 -4.99
C ASP A 126 -18.44 17.16 -5.46
N ALA A 127 -18.95 17.54 -6.63
CA ALA A 127 -20.21 17.02 -7.17
C ALA A 127 -20.13 15.54 -7.55
N ILE A 128 -18.99 15.11 -8.12
CA ILE A 128 -18.78 13.72 -8.58
C ILE A 128 -18.40 12.79 -7.43
N ARG A 129 -17.60 13.28 -6.48
CA ARG A 129 -16.96 12.45 -5.45
C ARG A 129 -17.51 12.67 -4.04
N GLY A 130 -18.38 13.66 -3.87
CA GLY A 130 -18.95 14.06 -2.60
C GLY A 130 -18.25 15.28 -2.00
N ALA A 131 -19.00 16.01 -1.18
CA ALA A 131 -18.55 17.25 -0.58
C ALA A 131 -17.23 17.10 0.18
N GLY A 132 -16.24 17.92 -0.18
CA GLY A 132 -14.92 17.96 0.46
C GLY A 132 -13.83 17.22 -0.31
N ALA A 133 -14.16 16.45 -1.33
CA ALA A 133 -13.21 15.73 -2.18
C ALA A 133 -12.20 16.65 -2.88
N LYS A 134 -12.58 17.90 -3.19
CA LYS A 134 -11.66 18.86 -3.82
C LYS A 134 -10.45 19.23 -2.94
N ASN A 135 -10.52 19.01 -1.63
CA ASN A 135 -9.45 19.40 -0.71
C ASN A 135 -8.28 18.41 -0.70
N ASN A 136 -8.49 17.20 -1.20
CA ASN A 136 -7.52 16.12 -1.10
C ASN A 136 -7.35 15.32 -2.39
N THR A 137 -8.19 15.51 -3.41
CA THR A 137 -8.09 14.81 -4.71
C THR A 137 -7.53 15.75 -5.77
N LEU A 138 -6.46 15.36 -6.47
CA LEU A 138 -5.82 16.16 -7.53
C LEU A 138 -6.37 15.84 -8.92
N GLY A 139 -6.75 14.59 -9.14
CA GLY A 139 -7.24 14.09 -10.41
C GLY A 139 -8.16 12.90 -10.20
N LEU A 140 -8.94 12.60 -11.23
CA LEU A 140 -9.85 11.48 -11.29
C LEU A 140 -9.93 10.97 -12.73
N ALA A 141 -9.84 9.66 -12.89
CA ALA A 141 -10.11 8.99 -14.15
C ALA A 141 -11.17 7.89 -14.00
N VAL A 142 -12.01 7.78 -15.02
CA VAL A 142 -13.08 6.78 -15.10
C VAL A 142 -13.09 6.17 -16.49
N SER A 143 -13.25 4.85 -16.55
CA SER A 143 -13.26 4.11 -17.81
C SER A 143 -14.46 3.18 -17.87
N ALA A 144 -15.04 3.02 -19.06
CA ALA A 144 -16.07 2.04 -19.32
C ALA A 144 -15.57 1.00 -20.32
N TYR A 145 -15.99 -0.24 -20.13
CA TYR A 145 -15.69 -1.35 -21.03
C TYR A 145 -16.92 -2.18 -21.30
N PHE A 146 -16.99 -2.78 -22.48
CA PHE A 146 -18.12 -3.63 -22.84
C PHE A 146 -18.12 -4.91 -22.01
N THR A 147 -19.26 -5.26 -21.42
CA THR A 147 -19.41 -6.50 -20.63
C THR A 147 -20.05 -7.64 -21.42
N SER A 148 -20.54 -7.36 -22.63
CA SER A 148 -21.20 -8.34 -23.50
C SER A 148 -20.99 -7.97 -24.98
N GLY A 149 -21.37 -8.89 -25.87
CA GLY A 149 -21.24 -8.72 -27.31
C GLY A 149 -19.79 -8.91 -27.83
N PRO A 150 -19.55 -8.60 -29.11
CA PRO A 150 -18.26 -8.86 -29.77
C PRO A 150 -17.09 -8.06 -29.18
N ASN A 151 -17.38 -6.96 -28.48
CA ASN A 151 -16.40 -6.09 -27.83
C ASN A 151 -16.24 -6.37 -26.32
N ALA A 152 -16.88 -7.41 -25.78
CA ALA A 152 -16.76 -7.76 -24.37
C ALA A 152 -15.29 -7.86 -23.93
N GLY A 153 -14.94 -7.18 -22.84
CA GLY A 153 -13.58 -7.12 -22.30
C GLY A 153 -12.66 -6.10 -22.96
N PHE A 154 -13.18 -5.19 -23.81
CA PHE A 154 -12.42 -4.05 -24.35
C PHE A 154 -12.99 -2.73 -23.83
N TYR A 155 -12.11 -1.75 -23.61
CA TYR A 155 -12.54 -0.38 -23.28
C TYR A 155 -13.34 0.23 -24.42
N ALA A 156 -14.39 0.96 -24.05
CA ALA A 156 -15.16 1.81 -24.94
C ALA A 156 -14.52 3.20 -24.96
N GLU A 157 -14.54 3.87 -23.81
CA GLU A 157 -14.11 5.26 -23.59
C GLU A 157 -13.64 5.45 -22.15
N SER A 158 -12.87 6.51 -21.93
CA SER A 158 -12.43 6.96 -20.62
C SER A 158 -12.51 8.49 -20.50
N GLU A 159 -12.75 8.96 -19.29
CA GLU A 159 -12.91 10.36 -18.93
C GLU A 159 -11.88 10.72 -17.86
N VAL A 160 -11.29 11.91 -17.96
CA VAL A 160 -10.30 12.45 -17.03
C VAL A 160 -10.78 13.80 -16.51
N LEU A 161 -10.67 14.02 -15.21
CA LEU A 161 -10.98 15.27 -14.52
C LEU A 161 -9.78 15.70 -13.69
N ILE A 162 -9.30 16.92 -13.89
CA ILE A 162 -8.18 17.50 -13.15
C ILE A 162 -8.71 18.60 -12.23
N ASN A 163 -8.40 18.51 -10.93
CA ASN A 163 -8.86 19.47 -9.93
C ASN A 163 -7.87 20.62 -9.76
N GLY A 164 -8.22 21.79 -10.30
CA GLY A 164 -7.49 23.04 -10.19
C GLY A 164 -7.64 23.77 -8.86
N PHE A 165 -8.55 23.37 -7.96
CA PHE A 165 -8.74 24.03 -6.65
C PHE A 165 -7.44 24.12 -5.82
N LEU A 166 -6.54 23.17 -6.04
CA LEU A 166 -5.26 23.04 -5.33
C LEU A 166 -4.10 23.70 -6.08
N SER A 167 -4.34 24.45 -7.16
CA SER A 167 -3.31 25.10 -7.99
C SER A 167 -2.39 26.06 -7.25
N ASN A 168 -2.88 26.68 -6.17
CA ASN A 168 -2.05 27.53 -5.31
C ASN A 168 -1.10 26.75 -4.39
N ARG A 169 -1.18 25.42 -4.38
CA ARG A 169 -0.41 24.52 -3.52
C ARG A 169 0.41 23.48 -4.29
N ALA A 170 0.17 23.33 -5.59
CA ALA A 170 0.87 22.40 -6.47
C ALA A 170 1.41 23.14 -7.69
N THR A 171 2.67 22.89 -8.04
CA THR A 171 3.36 23.50 -9.18
C THR A 171 2.84 22.96 -10.52
N LEU A 172 3.10 23.68 -11.62
CA LEU A 172 2.83 23.17 -12.99
C LEU A 172 3.48 21.80 -13.23
N GLN A 173 4.69 21.58 -12.70
CA GLN A 173 5.40 20.31 -12.81
C GLN A 173 4.63 19.19 -12.07
N GLN A 174 4.11 19.46 -10.87
CA GLN A 174 3.28 18.48 -10.16
C GLN A 174 1.98 18.18 -10.92
N TYR A 175 1.31 19.18 -11.51
CA TYR A 175 0.15 18.92 -12.37
C TYR A 175 0.51 18.14 -13.63
N PHE A 176 1.70 18.34 -14.20
CA PHE A 176 2.18 17.51 -15.28
C PHE A 176 2.23 16.03 -14.87
N GLY A 177 2.76 15.73 -13.68
CA GLY A 177 2.73 14.39 -13.09
C GLY A 177 1.32 13.85 -12.88
N VAL A 178 0.42 14.65 -12.28
CA VAL A 178 -0.99 14.28 -12.05
C VAL A 178 -1.71 13.96 -13.36
N ILE A 179 -1.57 14.81 -14.38
CA ILE A 179 -2.22 14.57 -15.67
C ILE A 179 -1.67 13.28 -16.29
N LYS A 180 -0.34 13.07 -16.28
CA LYS A 180 0.23 11.80 -16.77
C LYS A 180 -0.30 10.59 -16.00
N HIS A 181 -0.45 10.68 -14.68
CA HIS A 181 -1.03 9.63 -13.84
C HIS A 181 -2.47 9.29 -14.24
N GLU A 182 -3.34 10.29 -14.36
CA GLU A 182 -4.74 10.07 -14.76
C GLU A 182 -4.86 9.56 -16.20
N LEU A 183 -3.95 9.96 -17.10
CA LEU A 183 -3.85 9.37 -18.44
C LEU A 183 -3.37 7.90 -18.41
N GLY A 184 -2.61 7.49 -17.40
CA GLY A 184 -2.29 6.09 -17.15
C GLY A 184 -3.55 5.27 -16.87
N HIS A 185 -4.47 5.81 -16.05
CA HIS A 185 -5.79 5.21 -15.84
C HIS A 185 -6.66 5.21 -17.10
N LEU A 186 -6.61 6.26 -17.91
CA LEU A 186 -7.25 6.28 -19.24
C LEU A 186 -6.76 5.11 -20.09
N LEU A 187 -5.45 4.85 -20.11
CA LEU A 187 -4.85 3.69 -20.79
C LEU A 187 -5.19 2.35 -20.11
N GLY A 188 -5.81 2.37 -18.95
CA GLY A 188 -6.23 1.19 -18.22
C GLY A 188 -5.16 0.65 -17.28
N LEU A 189 -4.23 1.48 -16.78
CA LEU A 189 -3.34 1.12 -15.67
C LEU A 189 -4.06 1.29 -14.33
N ASP A 190 -3.79 0.40 -13.39
CA ASP A 190 -4.12 0.54 -11.97
C ASP A 190 -2.99 1.27 -11.24
N HIS A 191 -3.23 1.62 -9.97
CA HIS A 191 -2.17 2.12 -9.11
C HIS A 191 -1.05 1.10 -8.89
N ALA A 192 0.16 1.60 -8.65
CA ALA A 192 1.30 0.82 -8.21
C ALA A 192 1.60 1.11 -6.73
N GLN A 193 2.09 0.11 -5.99
CA GLN A 193 2.50 0.27 -4.59
C GLN A 193 3.96 -0.17 -4.35
N ILE A 194 4.82 -0.03 -5.36
CA ILE A 194 6.27 -0.16 -5.18
C ILE A 194 6.78 1.04 -4.39
N ASN A 195 7.77 0.81 -3.53
CA ASN A 195 8.47 1.87 -2.78
C ASN A 195 7.50 2.74 -1.97
N LYS A 196 6.50 2.07 -1.41
CA LYS A 196 5.43 2.72 -0.63
C LYS A 196 5.94 3.50 0.56
N HIS A 197 7.09 3.12 1.14
CA HIS A 197 7.69 3.85 2.25
C HIS A 197 8.28 5.18 1.78
N GLU A 198 8.97 5.17 0.65
CA GLU A 198 9.48 6.36 -0.02
C GLU A 198 8.32 7.28 -0.44
N GLY A 199 7.22 6.73 -0.93
CA GLY A 199 6.04 7.51 -1.33
C GLY A 199 5.26 8.16 -0.18
N ILE A 200 5.53 7.82 1.09
CA ILE A 200 4.80 8.34 2.26
C ILE A 200 5.70 8.94 3.35
N ASP A 201 7.02 9.00 3.14
CA ASP A 201 7.96 9.54 4.14
C ASP A 201 8.10 11.07 4.09
N GLY A 202 7.53 11.71 3.08
CA GLY A 202 7.58 13.16 2.85
C GLY A 202 8.95 13.67 2.41
N LEU A 203 9.83 12.80 1.88
CA LEU A 203 11.20 13.14 1.49
C LEU A 203 11.40 13.15 -0.04
N ALA A 204 11.38 14.34 -0.61
CA ALA A 204 11.60 14.56 -2.04
C ALA A 204 12.88 13.94 -2.63
N SER A 205 13.93 13.75 -1.82
CA SER A 205 15.23 13.20 -2.24
C SER A 205 15.18 11.79 -2.83
N ASN A 206 14.12 11.02 -2.53
CA ASN A 206 13.97 9.62 -2.95
C ASN A 206 12.69 9.37 -3.75
N ASP A 207 11.95 10.41 -4.11
CA ASP A 207 10.69 10.29 -4.85
C ASP A 207 10.90 9.72 -6.26
N ALA A 208 12.09 9.86 -6.85
CA ALA A 208 12.43 9.29 -8.16
C ALA A 208 12.28 7.75 -8.21
N LEU A 209 12.24 7.09 -7.05
CA LEU A 209 12.00 5.65 -6.95
C LEU A 209 10.51 5.30 -6.91
N VAL A 210 9.63 6.28 -6.68
CA VAL A 210 8.18 6.05 -6.54
C VAL A 210 7.55 6.10 -7.93
N PRO A 211 6.78 5.05 -8.33
CA PRO A 211 6.16 5.01 -9.65
C PRO A 211 5.19 6.18 -9.85
N LEU A 212 5.06 6.63 -11.10
CA LEU A 212 4.09 7.67 -11.45
C LEU A 212 2.67 7.22 -11.07
N MET A 213 2.35 5.94 -11.24
CA MET A 213 1.05 5.36 -10.87
C MET A 213 0.88 5.14 -9.35
N PHE A 214 1.74 5.68 -8.49
CA PHE A 214 1.53 5.65 -7.04
C PHE A 214 0.31 6.52 -6.65
N PRO A 215 -0.57 6.08 -5.72
CA PRO A 215 -1.85 6.75 -5.44
C PRO A 215 -1.74 8.11 -4.74
N ILE A 216 -0.54 8.50 -4.30
CA ILE A 216 -0.23 9.80 -3.70
C ILE A 216 0.73 10.54 -4.62
N SER A 217 0.46 11.81 -4.86
CA SER A 217 1.36 12.67 -5.61
C SER A 217 2.66 12.91 -4.83
N THR A 218 3.78 12.62 -5.48
CA THR A 218 5.14 12.91 -4.99
C THR A 218 5.77 14.03 -5.82
N THR A 219 7.03 14.37 -5.54
CA THR A 219 7.80 15.29 -6.39
C THR A 219 8.30 14.62 -7.68
N ASN A 220 8.22 13.29 -7.80
CA ASN A 220 8.54 12.61 -9.04
C ASN A 220 7.40 12.77 -10.05
N THR A 221 7.78 13.20 -11.24
CA THR A 221 6.89 13.33 -12.38
C THR A 221 7.29 12.44 -13.53
N GLU A 222 8.41 11.72 -13.46
CA GLU A 222 8.92 10.89 -14.53
C GLU A 222 8.42 9.45 -14.41
N PHE A 223 8.36 8.75 -15.54
CA PHE A 223 8.02 7.33 -15.55
C PHE A 223 9.14 6.51 -14.93
N THR A 224 8.79 5.63 -14.00
CA THR A 224 9.69 4.56 -13.57
C THR A 224 9.64 3.39 -14.56
N VAL A 225 10.56 2.44 -14.41
CA VAL A 225 10.55 1.21 -15.23
C VAL A 225 9.30 0.36 -14.99
N ASP A 226 8.66 0.48 -13.82
CA ASP A 226 7.40 -0.20 -13.52
C ASP A 226 6.25 0.38 -14.34
N ASP A 227 6.15 1.71 -14.44
CA ASP A 227 5.14 2.39 -15.25
C ASP A 227 5.28 2.01 -16.74
N ILE A 228 6.52 2.05 -17.25
CA ILE A 228 6.86 1.70 -18.63
C ILE A 228 6.51 0.25 -18.95
N VAL A 229 6.95 -0.69 -18.13
CA VAL A 229 6.65 -2.12 -18.35
C VAL A 229 5.16 -2.38 -18.22
N SER A 230 4.47 -1.71 -17.31
CA SER A 230 3.04 -1.90 -17.11
C SER A 230 2.19 -1.47 -18.31
N VAL A 231 2.44 -0.28 -18.88
CA VAL A 231 1.74 0.13 -20.11
C VAL A 231 2.14 -0.74 -21.31
N SER A 232 3.39 -1.14 -21.39
CA SER A 232 3.88 -2.03 -22.45
C SER A 232 3.28 -3.43 -22.38
N ARG A 233 2.88 -3.91 -21.18
CA ARG A 233 2.12 -5.16 -21.04
C ARG A 233 0.72 -5.06 -21.63
N LEU A 234 0.08 -3.88 -21.56
CA LEU A 234 -1.27 -3.64 -22.11
C LEU A 234 -1.24 -3.44 -23.62
N TYR A 235 -0.28 -2.64 -24.10
CA TYR A 235 -0.15 -2.24 -25.50
C TYR A 235 1.25 -2.54 -26.03
N PRO A 236 1.69 -3.80 -26.09
CA PRO A 236 3.06 -4.16 -26.44
C PRO A 236 3.39 -3.84 -27.90
N THR A 237 4.62 -3.39 -28.15
CA THR A 237 5.19 -3.52 -29.51
C THR A 237 5.37 -5.00 -29.88
N PRO A 238 5.43 -5.35 -31.17
CA PRO A 238 5.54 -6.75 -31.61
C PRO A 238 6.68 -7.54 -30.95
N ASP A 239 7.81 -6.89 -30.68
CA ASP A 239 9.02 -7.50 -30.12
C ASP A 239 9.10 -7.45 -28.59
N PHE A 240 8.16 -6.78 -27.91
CA PHE A 240 8.23 -6.55 -26.46
C PHE A 240 8.33 -7.87 -25.68
N PHE A 241 7.42 -8.82 -25.91
CA PHE A 241 7.45 -10.10 -25.21
C PHE A 241 8.50 -11.08 -25.75
N ASN A 242 8.96 -10.91 -26.98
CA ASN A 242 10.03 -11.75 -27.56
C ASN A 242 11.39 -11.42 -26.95
N SER A 243 11.61 -10.17 -26.56
CA SER A 243 12.86 -9.68 -25.97
C SER A 243 12.90 -9.75 -24.44
N ARG A 244 11.79 -10.13 -23.79
CA ARG A 244 11.61 -10.08 -22.33
C ARG A 244 11.11 -11.40 -21.78
N GLY A 245 11.32 -11.65 -20.50
CA GLY A 245 10.88 -12.86 -19.82
C GLY A 245 9.81 -12.60 -18.76
N ALA A 246 9.50 -13.64 -17.99
CA ALA A 246 8.56 -13.58 -16.89
C ALA A 246 9.01 -14.40 -15.68
N LEU A 247 8.56 -13.99 -14.49
CA LEU A 247 8.64 -14.80 -13.27
C LEU A 247 7.23 -15.22 -12.85
N ARG A 248 7.07 -16.46 -12.41
CA ARG A 248 5.80 -16.99 -11.93
C ARG A 248 5.96 -17.82 -10.68
N GLY A 249 5.02 -17.64 -9.76
CA GLY A 249 5.04 -18.34 -8.48
C GLY A 249 3.73 -18.21 -7.73
N ALA A 250 3.72 -18.69 -6.49
CA ALA A 250 2.60 -18.57 -5.59
C ALA A 250 3.07 -18.32 -4.17
N ILE A 251 2.20 -17.72 -3.36
CA ILE A 251 2.48 -17.44 -1.95
C ILE A 251 1.53 -18.23 -1.08
N ARG A 252 2.07 -19.02 -0.15
CA ARG A 252 1.31 -19.88 0.76
C ARG A 252 1.62 -19.58 2.21
N ARG A 253 0.59 -19.65 3.05
CA ARG A 253 0.68 -19.60 4.50
C ARG A 253 1.05 -20.96 5.09
N ARG A 254 1.35 -20.98 6.39
CA ARG A 254 1.70 -22.20 7.14
C ARG A 254 0.61 -23.28 7.14
N ASP A 255 -0.66 -22.87 7.07
CA ASP A 255 -1.80 -23.79 6.97
C ASP A 255 -2.06 -24.28 5.53
N GLY A 256 -1.19 -23.92 4.58
CA GLY A 256 -1.29 -24.26 3.17
C GLY A 256 -2.25 -23.37 2.37
N THR A 257 -2.93 -22.42 3.01
CA THR A 257 -3.81 -21.46 2.32
C THR A 257 -2.99 -20.46 1.51
N PHE A 258 -3.61 -19.90 0.48
CA PHE A 258 -2.95 -18.95 -0.41
C PHE A 258 -3.09 -17.51 0.06
N VAL A 259 -2.03 -16.72 -0.08
CA VAL A 259 -2.04 -15.30 0.27
C VAL A 259 -2.60 -14.46 -0.87
N ARG A 260 -3.75 -13.83 -0.64
CA ARG A 260 -4.42 -12.98 -1.63
C ARG A 260 -4.11 -11.51 -1.44
N GLY A 261 -3.84 -10.80 -2.54
CA GLY A 261 -3.54 -9.38 -2.51
C GLY A 261 -2.22 -9.05 -1.83
N ALA A 262 -1.17 -9.81 -2.12
CA ALA A 262 0.20 -9.45 -1.78
C ALA A 262 0.83 -8.66 -2.93
N ASN A 263 1.52 -7.56 -2.63
CA ASN A 263 2.33 -6.85 -3.61
C ASN A 263 3.66 -7.61 -3.79
N VAL A 264 3.96 -8.03 -5.02
CA VAL A 264 5.15 -8.81 -5.37
C VAL A 264 6.04 -7.98 -6.27
N ILE A 265 7.31 -7.85 -5.89
CA ILE A 265 8.28 -6.95 -6.50
C ILE A 265 9.50 -7.77 -6.97
N ALA A 266 9.86 -7.66 -8.24
CA ALA A 266 11.17 -8.08 -8.73
C ALA A 266 12.14 -6.90 -8.68
N ILE A 267 13.30 -7.11 -8.06
CA ILE A 267 14.37 -6.13 -7.87
C ILE A 267 15.59 -6.60 -8.66
N ASN A 268 16.03 -5.82 -9.65
CA ASN A 268 17.19 -6.16 -10.46
C ASN A 268 18.46 -6.21 -9.57
N THR A 269 19.23 -7.31 -9.63
CA THR A 269 20.40 -7.48 -8.75
C THR A 269 21.59 -6.57 -9.13
N VAL A 270 21.63 -6.10 -10.38
CA VAL A 270 22.69 -5.22 -10.90
C VAL A 270 22.31 -3.76 -10.72
N ASN A 271 21.05 -3.41 -11.02
CA ASN A 271 20.52 -2.06 -10.83
C ASN A 271 19.26 -2.08 -9.94
N PRO A 272 19.39 -2.10 -8.61
CA PRO A 272 18.24 -2.28 -7.69
C PRO A 272 17.22 -1.12 -7.67
N THR A 273 17.49 -0.03 -8.37
CA THR A 273 16.50 1.03 -8.62
C THR A 273 15.46 0.58 -9.67
N GLU A 274 15.82 -0.38 -10.54
CA GLU A 274 14.89 -1.02 -11.46
C GLU A 274 14.06 -2.06 -10.74
N ARG A 275 12.79 -1.73 -10.51
CA ARG A 275 11.82 -2.57 -9.82
C ARG A 275 10.56 -2.72 -10.65
N TYR A 276 9.98 -3.90 -10.58
CA TYR A 276 8.79 -4.27 -11.32
C TYR A 276 7.81 -4.94 -10.39
N SER A 277 6.53 -4.60 -10.47
CA SER A 277 5.52 -5.14 -9.57
C SER A 277 4.38 -5.88 -10.25
N SER A 278 3.71 -6.63 -9.39
CA SER A 278 2.51 -7.41 -9.61
C SER A 278 1.79 -7.56 -8.27
N VAL A 279 0.52 -7.95 -8.29
CA VAL A 279 -0.19 -8.38 -7.07
C VAL A 279 -0.68 -9.80 -7.28
N THR A 280 -0.65 -10.61 -6.22
CA THR A 280 -1.19 -11.97 -6.30
C THR A 280 -2.67 -11.95 -6.71
N ASP A 281 -3.08 -12.99 -7.44
CA ASP A 281 -4.46 -13.26 -7.86
C ASP A 281 -5.05 -12.35 -8.93
N TYR A 282 -4.17 -11.80 -9.77
CA TYR A 282 -4.55 -10.97 -10.91
C TYR A 282 -5.34 -11.73 -11.99
N PHE A 283 -4.70 -12.71 -12.62
CA PHE A 283 -5.31 -13.52 -13.66
C PHE A 283 -5.76 -14.78 -12.92
N GLY A 284 -7.06 -15.05 -12.81
CA GLY A 284 -7.69 -16.07 -11.96
C GLY A 284 -7.29 -17.51 -12.25
N ASN A 285 -5.99 -17.78 -12.21
CA ASN A 285 -5.30 -19.01 -12.54
C ASN A 285 -5.20 -19.91 -11.30
N ALA A 286 -5.15 -19.33 -10.10
CA ALA A 286 -5.41 -19.93 -8.79
C ALA A 286 -5.19 -18.87 -7.69
N PRO A 287 -5.82 -19.00 -6.49
CA PRO A 287 -5.51 -18.20 -5.31
C PRO A 287 -3.99 -18.11 -5.03
N GLY A 288 -3.48 -16.97 -4.56
CA GLY A 288 -2.08 -16.68 -4.21
C GLY A 288 -1.05 -16.68 -5.33
N VAL A 289 -1.44 -16.84 -6.59
CA VAL A 289 -0.49 -16.88 -7.73
C VAL A 289 -0.14 -15.47 -8.18
N PHE A 290 1.14 -15.22 -8.48
CA PHE A 290 1.59 -13.99 -9.13
C PHE A 290 2.31 -14.30 -10.45
N GLU A 291 2.32 -13.31 -11.34
CA GLU A 291 3.12 -13.30 -12.55
C GLU A 291 3.72 -11.89 -12.75
N LEU A 292 5.02 -11.83 -12.95
CA LEU A 292 5.78 -10.63 -13.30
C LEU A 292 6.31 -10.80 -14.72
N ARG A 293 5.53 -10.39 -15.72
CA ARG A 293 5.84 -10.57 -17.16
C ARG A 293 6.52 -9.35 -17.78
N GLY A 294 7.28 -9.50 -18.87
CA GLY A 294 7.88 -8.34 -19.55
C GLY A 294 9.12 -7.79 -18.84
N LEU A 295 9.78 -8.61 -18.03
CA LEU A 295 11.03 -8.27 -17.37
C LEU A 295 12.20 -8.35 -18.37
N PRO A 296 13.14 -7.39 -18.38
CA PRO A 296 14.39 -7.55 -19.11
C PRO A 296 15.12 -8.83 -18.67
N PRO A 297 15.83 -9.53 -19.57
CA PRO A 297 16.69 -10.65 -19.17
C PRO A 297 17.73 -10.19 -18.13
N GLY A 298 17.93 -10.99 -17.09
CA GLY A 298 18.77 -10.60 -15.96
C GLY A 298 18.47 -11.43 -14.71
N ASN A 299 19.10 -11.06 -13.60
CA ASN A 299 18.87 -11.68 -12.31
C ASN A 299 18.08 -10.73 -11.40
N TYR A 300 17.15 -11.28 -10.64
CA TYR A 300 16.24 -10.52 -9.80
C TYR A 300 16.09 -11.16 -8.43
N PHE A 301 16.12 -10.36 -7.37
CA PHE A 301 15.49 -10.77 -6.11
C PHE A 301 13.99 -10.60 -6.23
N VAL A 302 13.22 -11.48 -5.60
CA VAL A 302 11.75 -11.38 -5.56
C VAL A 302 11.33 -11.18 -4.12
N LEU A 303 10.48 -10.19 -3.92
CA LEU A 303 9.99 -9.74 -2.63
C LEU A 303 8.46 -9.78 -2.64
N ALA A 304 7.84 -10.27 -1.58
CA ALA A 304 6.42 -10.10 -1.30
C ALA A 304 6.22 -9.20 -0.08
N GLU A 305 5.25 -8.29 -0.16
CA GLU A 305 4.94 -7.36 0.91
C GLU A 305 3.44 -7.02 0.95
N PRO A 306 2.92 -6.54 2.10
CA PRO A 306 1.49 -6.27 2.23
C PRO A 306 1.08 -5.02 1.44
N ILE A 307 -0.14 -5.00 0.92
CA ILE A 307 -0.75 -3.79 0.36
C ILE A 307 -1.03 -2.79 1.50
N VAL A 308 -0.87 -1.49 1.22
CA VAL A 308 -1.17 -0.42 2.20
C VAL A 308 -2.67 -0.36 2.49
N GLU A 309 -3.05 -0.61 3.75
CA GLU A 309 -4.46 -0.64 4.20
C GLU A 309 -5.25 0.67 4.05
N ASN A 310 -4.54 1.80 3.92
CA ASN A 310 -5.17 3.10 3.69
C ASN A 310 -5.51 3.32 2.21
N PHE A 311 -4.90 2.57 1.31
CA PHE A 311 -5.14 2.63 -0.12
C PHE A 311 -6.26 1.65 -0.49
N THR A 312 -7.49 2.09 -0.21
CA THR A 312 -8.75 1.36 -0.51
C THR A 312 -9.61 2.12 -1.51
N GLY A 313 -10.67 1.52 -2.02
CA GLY A 313 -11.59 2.16 -2.96
C GLY A 313 -10.87 2.66 -4.22
N GLY A 314 -10.95 3.97 -4.50
CA GLY A 314 -10.30 4.61 -5.65
C GLY A 314 -8.77 4.61 -5.58
N SER A 315 -8.16 4.41 -4.41
CA SER A 315 -6.71 4.28 -4.24
C SER A 315 -6.21 2.84 -4.20
N SER A 316 -7.13 1.87 -4.25
CA SER A 316 -6.79 0.45 -4.19
C SER A 316 -5.85 0.01 -5.30
N VAL A 317 -5.14 -1.08 -5.05
CA VAL A 317 -4.42 -1.85 -6.06
C VAL A 317 -4.99 -3.24 -6.10
N GLY A 318 -5.35 -3.72 -7.28
CA GLY A 318 -5.81 -5.09 -7.42
C GLY A 318 -7.24 -5.40 -6.98
N PRO A 319 -7.68 -6.66 -7.14
CA PRO A 319 -9.04 -7.10 -6.78
C PRO A 319 -9.34 -7.01 -5.30
N TYR A 320 -8.33 -7.30 -4.47
CA TYR A 320 -8.51 -7.67 -3.07
C TYR A 320 -8.14 -6.53 -2.14
N ALA A 321 -8.04 -5.29 -2.61
CA ALA A 321 -7.71 -4.13 -1.80
C ALA A 321 -8.81 -3.04 -1.82
N LYS A 322 -10.03 -3.38 -2.25
CA LYS A 322 -11.11 -2.40 -2.43
C LYS A 322 -11.72 -1.99 -1.09
N ASN A 323 -11.85 -2.93 -0.16
CA ASN A 323 -12.46 -2.70 1.15
C ASN A 323 -11.53 -3.19 2.25
N ARG A 324 -11.53 -2.53 3.42
CA ARG A 324 -10.77 -2.98 4.60
C ARG A 324 -11.16 -4.39 5.11
N SER A 325 -12.26 -4.93 4.62
CA SER A 325 -12.70 -6.31 4.89
C SER A 325 -12.15 -7.34 3.89
N ASP A 326 -11.39 -6.91 2.89
CA ASP A 326 -10.81 -7.84 1.92
C ASP A 326 -9.64 -8.62 2.55
N LEU A 327 -9.39 -9.83 2.04
CA LEU A 327 -8.40 -10.75 2.62
C LEU A 327 -6.98 -10.18 2.63
N SER A 328 -6.63 -9.27 1.71
CA SER A 328 -5.32 -8.60 1.71
C SER A 328 -5.04 -7.81 2.99
N PHE A 329 -6.08 -7.32 3.67
CA PHE A 329 -5.97 -6.53 4.91
C PHE A 329 -6.34 -7.32 6.15
N LEU A 330 -7.26 -8.27 6.04
CA LEU A 330 -7.60 -9.17 7.14
C LEU A 330 -6.50 -10.20 7.39
N GLN A 331 -5.76 -10.57 6.35
CA GLN A 331 -4.68 -11.54 6.40
C GLN A 331 -3.52 -11.04 5.49
N PRO A 332 -2.86 -9.93 5.86
CA PRO A 332 -1.69 -9.46 5.13
C PRO A 332 -0.54 -10.45 5.26
N ILE A 333 0.26 -10.58 4.20
CA ILE A 333 1.57 -11.23 4.28
C ILE A 333 2.56 -10.32 5.00
N PRO A 334 3.38 -10.84 5.93
CA PRO A 334 4.58 -10.14 6.37
C PRO A 334 5.51 -9.81 5.20
N PHE A 335 6.48 -8.93 5.39
CA PHE A 335 7.51 -8.74 4.37
C PHE A 335 8.32 -10.03 4.20
N GLU A 336 8.53 -10.47 2.96
CA GLU A 336 9.08 -11.79 2.65
C GLU A 336 9.97 -11.80 1.41
N PHE A 337 11.18 -12.38 1.49
CA PHE A 337 12.03 -12.57 0.30
C PHE A 337 11.94 -13.99 -0.21
N TYR A 338 12.20 -14.16 -1.51
CA TYR A 338 12.33 -15.49 -2.06
C TYR A 338 13.71 -16.07 -1.72
N ASN A 339 13.75 -17.16 -0.95
CA ASN A 339 14.94 -17.86 -0.45
C ASN A 339 15.21 -19.19 -1.18
N GLY A 340 14.48 -19.48 -2.27
CA GLY A 340 14.75 -20.64 -3.12
C GLY A 340 14.48 -21.97 -2.43
N GLY A 341 15.48 -22.86 -2.40
CA GLY A 341 15.34 -24.18 -1.74
C GLY A 341 15.27 -24.11 -0.21
N SER A 342 15.60 -22.95 0.37
CA SER A 342 15.57 -22.71 1.81
C SER A 342 14.23 -22.17 2.32
N GLU A 343 13.28 -21.87 1.43
CA GLU A 343 11.94 -21.37 1.78
C GLU A 343 11.30 -22.17 2.91
N SER A 344 10.84 -21.47 3.94
CA SER A 344 10.24 -22.08 5.13
C SER A 344 9.14 -21.20 5.73
N HIS A 345 8.61 -21.57 6.89
CA HIS A 345 7.72 -20.69 7.66
C HIS A 345 8.46 -20.06 8.84
N ASP A 346 9.77 -19.93 8.72
CA ASP A 346 10.67 -19.49 9.77
C ASP A 346 11.41 -18.23 9.34
N HIS A 347 10.94 -17.10 9.86
CA HIS A 347 11.54 -15.78 9.68
C HIS A 347 13.02 -15.68 10.08
N LEU A 348 13.55 -16.63 10.89
CA LEU A 348 14.98 -16.67 11.20
C LEU A 348 15.81 -17.33 10.09
N ALA A 349 15.19 -18.15 9.24
CA ALA A 349 15.79 -18.84 8.10
C ALA A 349 15.47 -18.14 6.75
N ASP A 350 14.35 -17.43 6.67
CA ASP A 350 13.90 -16.72 5.47
C ASP A 350 14.23 -15.22 5.57
N ARG A 351 15.51 -14.91 5.80
CA ARG A 351 15.96 -13.51 5.97
C ARG A 351 16.26 -12.84 4.63
N PRO A 352 16.20 -11.49 4.57
CA PRO A 352 16.60 -10.73 3.39
C PRO A 352 18.00 -11.02 2.86
N ASP A 353 18.94 -11.33 3.75
CA ASP A 353 20.34 -11.64 3.44
C ASP A 353 20.54 -13.05 2.86
N GLU A 354 19.54 -13.91 2.96
CA GLU A 354 19.52 -15.24 2.38
C GLU A 354 18.75 -15.29 1.06
N ALA A 355 18.30 -14.14 0.55
CA ALA A 355 17.49 -14.05 -0.67
C ALA A 355 18.24 -14.64 -1.87
N VAL A 356 17.53 -15.46 -2.67
CA VAL A 356 18.09 -16.11 -3.84
C VAL A 356 17.69 -15.34 -5.09
N ALA A 357 18.69 -14.98 -5.89
CA ALA A 357 18.45 -14.35 -7.18
C ALA A 357 17.86 -15.36 -8.18
N VAL A 358 16.83 -14.91 -8.90
CA VAL A 358 16.14 -15.67 -9.94
C VAL A 358 16.52 -15.13 -11.31
N THR A 359 16.93 -16.02 -12.21
CA THR A 359 17.27 -15.64 -13.59
C THR A 359 16.03 -15.55 -14.46
N VAL A 360 15.92 -14.46 -15.20
CA VAL A 360 14.94 -14.23 -16.28
C VAL A 360 15.66 -14.33 -17.61
N THR A 361 15.13 -15.15 -18.52
CA THR A 361 15.61 -15.26 -19.90
C THR A 361 14.62 -14.61 -20.89
N ALA A 362 15.11 -14.10 -22.01
CA ALA A 362 14.25 -13.58 -23.08
C ALA A 362 13.30 -14.68 -23.58
N ASN A 363 12.02 -14.32 -23.81
CA ASN A 363 10.96 -15.22 -24.24
C ASN A 363 10.78 -16.48 -23.34
N GLY A 364 11.26 -16.41 -22.10
CA GLY A 364 11.16 -17.49 -21.12
C GLY A 364 10.26 -17.13 -19.95
N VAL A 365 9.71 -18.15 -19.31
CA VAL A 365 9.02 -18.02 -18.01
C VAL A 365 9.80 -18.85 -17.00
N THR A 366 10.31 -18.19 -15.97
CA THR A 366 10.92 -18.87 -14.83
C THR A 366 9.81 -19.13 -13.80
N GLU A 367 9.47 -20.41 -13.63
CA GLU A 367 8.40 -20.86 -12.74
C GLU A 367 8.93 -21.32 -11.37
N ASN A 368 8.00 -21.71 -10.49
CA ASN A 368 8.26 -22.26 -9.17
C ASN A 368 8.91 -21.29 -8.18
N ILE A 369 8.65 -19.99 -8.34
CA ILE A 369 9.07 -18.96 -7.37
C ILE A 369 8.06 -18.92 -6.22
N ASN A 370 7.99 -20.00 -5.46
CA ASN A 370 6.97 -20.21 -4.45
C ASN A 370 7.45 -19.72 -3.08
N PHE A 371 6.71 -18.79 -2.50
CA PHE A 371 6.95 -18.28 -1.16
C PHE A 371 6.19 -19.12 -0.13
N LEU A 372 6.85 -19.41 0.97
CA LEU A 372 6.24 -19.82 2.22
C LEU A 372 6.24 -18.60 3.15
N ALA A 373 5.06 -18.03 3.40
CA ALA A 373 4.95 -16.83 4.20
C ALA A 373 5.45 -17.10 5.63
N ASN A 374 6.29 -16.20 6.14
CA ASN A 374 6.77 -16.13 7.52
C ASN A 374 5.68 -15.71 8.52
N ASP A 375 4.49 -16.28 8.39
CA ASP A 375 3.41 -16.10 9.33
C ASP A 375 3.86 -16.62 10.70
N PRO A 376 3.96 -15.76 11.73
CA PRO A 376 4.13 -16.27 13.06
C PRO A 376 2.89 -17.09 13.43
N PRO A 377 3.04 -18.12 14.27
CA PRO A 377 1.89 -18.84 14.77
C PRO A 377 0.95 -17.86 15.50
N ASN A 378 -0.18 -17.53 14.85
CA ASN A 378 -1.33 -16.77 15.37
C ASN A 378 -1.28 -15.22 15.42
N GLN A 379 -0.63 -14.49 14.49
CA GLN A 379 -0.76 -13.02 14.49
C GLN A 379 -0.86 -12.37 13.10
N ILE A 380 -1.82 -11.45 12.94
CA ILE A 380 -1.87 -10.44 11.86
C ILE A 380 -1.12 -9.21 12.38
N LEU A 381 0.01 -8.85 11.74
CA LEU A 381 1.08 -8.11 12.44
C LEU A 381 1.40 -6.69 11.93
N ASP A 382 0.63 -6.09 11.03
CA ASP A 382 1.08 -4.87 10.35
C ASP A 382 0.15 -3.64 10.42
N GLN A 383 -0.96 -3.67 11.16
CA GLN A 383 -1.98 -2.61 11.06
C GLN A 383 -1.66 -1.28 11.76
N TYR A 384 -0.50 -1.11 12.43
CA TYR A 384 -0.19 0.16 13.10
C TYR A 384 1.29 0.49 13.08
N PHE A 385 1.72 1.23 12.06
CA PHE A 385 3.02 1.89 12.06
C PHE A 385 2.82 3.42 12.06
N ASP A 386 2.93 4.03 13.24
CA ASP A 386 3.17 5.47 13.35
C ASP A 386 4.70 5.66 13.31
N ALA A 387 5.27 5.79 12.11
CA ALA A 387 6.69 6.03 11.91
C ALA A 387 7.07 7.40 12.47
N LYS A 388 7.37 7.49 13.77
CA LYS A 388 7.82 8.74 14.42
C LYS A 388 9.22 8.66 15.02
N ALA A 389 10.02 7.69 14.60
CA ALA A 389 11.40 7.53 15.02
C ALA A 389 12.27 7.04 13.85
N ALA A 390 12.48 7.91 12.85
CA ALA A 390 13.58 7.72 11.91
C ALA A 390 14.88 8.07 12.63
N LEU A 391 15.72 7.06 12.90
CA LEU A 391 17.07 7.27 13.37
C LEU A 391 17.97 7.53 12.15
N PHE A 392 18.44 8.76 12.09
CA PHE A 392 19.45 9.20 11.16
C PHE A 392 20.80 8.98 11.81
N LEU A 393 21.45 7.86 11.47
CA LEU A 393 22.76 7.59 12.03
C LEU A 393 23.84 8.28 11.22
N PRO A 394 24.69 9.07 11.85
CA PRO A 394 25.83 9.73 11.24
C PRO A 394 27.06 8.87 11.45
N ILE A 395 27.51 8.20 10.40
CA ILE A 395 28.52 7.16 10.52
C ILE A 395 29.61 7.39 9.49
N GLY A 396 30.54 8.28 9.84
CA GLY A 396 31.91 8.16 9.35
C GLY A 396 32.68 7.25 10.31
N ILE A 397 32.55 5.92 10.20
CA ILE A 397 33.35 4.96 11.01
C ILE A 397 34.78 4.82 10.45
N ALA A 398 35.27 5.80 9.70
CA ALA A 398 36.60 5.69 9.14
C ALA A 398 37.71 5.72 10.20
N GLN A 399 37.59 6.41 11.36
CA GLN A 399 38.74 6.52 12.29
C GLN A 399 38.49 6.63 13.82
N ASN A 400 37.30 6.93 14.36
CA ASN A 400 37.17 7.30 15.79
C ASN A 400 36.13 6.55 16.66
N TYR A 401 35.15 5.85 16.09
CA TYR A 401 34.09 5.14 16.83
C TYR A 401 33.71 3.83 16.13
N THR A 402 33.15 2.87 16.87
CA THR A 402 32.73 1.56 16.34
C THR A 402 31.21 1.38 16.33
N ALA A 403 30.48 2.14 17.15
CA ALA A 403 29.03 2.09 17.21
C ALA A 403 28.39 3.45 17.54
N ALA A 404 27.11 3.60 17.21
CA ALA A 404 26.27 4.72 17.61
C ALA A 404 24.93 4.19 18.13
N ALA A 405 24.37 4.83 19.15
CA ALA A 405 23.11 4.46 19.76
C ALA A 405 22.26 5.69 20.10
N THR A 406 20.94 5.55 20.00
CA THR A 406 19.99 6.61 20.36
C THR A 406 18.96 6.09 21.33
N ARG A 407 18.66 6.91 22.33
CA ARG A 407 17.61 6.65 23.32
C ARG A 407 16.22 6.89 22.73
N PHE A 408 15.31 5.97 23.02
CA PHE A 408 13.89 6.05 22.65
C PHE A 408 13.02 5.85 23.89
N THR A 409 11.96 6.65 23.97
CA THR A 409 10.89 6.53 24.96
C THR A 409 9.55 6.47 24.20
N PRO A 410 8.84 5.34 24.18
CA PRO A 410 7.56 5.26 23.47
C PRO A 410 6.50 6.16 24.11
N ASN A 411 5.77 6.95 23.30
CA ASN A 411 4.73 7.89 23.75
C ASN A 411 3.35 7.21 24.01
N VAL A 412 3.37 5.96 24.48
CA VAL A 412 2.19 5.16 24.79
C VAL A 412 2.36 4.60 26.21
N SER A 413 1.27 4.30 26.92
CA SER A 413 1.34 3.82 28.32
C SER A 413 0.72 2.43 28.44
N GLY A 414 1.43 1.51 29.11
CA GLY A 414 0.87 0.23 29.56
C GLY A 414 0.65 -0.86 28.49
N GLN A 415 1.30 -0.77 27.33
CA GLN A 415 1.21 -1.76 26.26
C GLN A 415 2.59 -2.34 25.89
N LEU A 416 2.62 -3.61 25.46
CA LEU A 416 3.79 -4.22 24.82
C LEU A 416 3.85 -3.73 23.36
N LEU A 417 5.02 -3.27 22.93
CA LEU A 417 5.26 -2.72 21.59
C LEU A 417 6.37 -3.47 20.87
N TRP A 418 6.28 -3.63 19.55
CA TRP A 418 7.32 -4.33 18.77
C TRP A 418 8.22 -3.37 18.00
N ILE A 419 9.50 -3.73 17.84
CA ILE A 419 10.49 -2.94 17.09
C ILE A 419 10.79 -3.60 15.74
N ARG A 420 10.54 -2.87 14.65
CA ARG A 420 11.02 -3.19 13.29
C ARG A 420 12.03 -2.14 12.87
N LEU A 421 13.19 -2.59 12.39
CA LEU A 421 14.21 -1.74 11.81
C LEU A 421 13.99 -1.63 10.31
N PHE A 422 14.25 -0.46 9.73
CA PHE A 422 14.30 -0.30 8.28
C PHE A 422 15.68 0.19 7.94
N ILE A 423 16.38 -0.54 7.07
CA ILE A 423 17.73 -0.20 6.65
C ILE A 423 17.67 0.14 5.16
N ASN A 424 18.04 1.37 4.81
CA ASN A 424 18.28 1.76 3.42
C ASN A 424 19.77 1.91 3.19
N GLY A 425 20.35 1.06 2.35
CA GLY A 425 21.70 1.25 1.86
C GLY A 425 21.68 2.20 0.67
N GLY A 426 21.71 3.52 0.86
CA GLY A 426 21.81 4.47 -0.25
C GLY A 426 22.99 4.14 -1.18
N GLU A 427 22.93 4.55 -2.44
CA GLU A 427 23.86 4.12 -3.52
C GLU A 427 25.35 4.23 -3.15
N ASN A 428 25.71 5.18 -2.27
CA ASN A 428 27.08 5.47 -1.83
C ASN A 428 27.37 5.18 -0.35
N ALA A 429 26.45 4.55 0.41
CA ALA A 429 26.54 4.45 1.88
C ALA A 429 27.42 3.33 2.43
N ILE A 430 27.55 2.24 1.66
CA ILE A 430 28.08 0.98 2.15
C ILE A 430 29.26 0.56 1.28
N GLN A 431 30.44 0.45 1.89
CA GLN A 431 31.66 -0.05 1.27
C GLN A 431 32.27 -1.16 2.14
N GLY A 432 33.02 -2.08 1.52
CA GLY A 432 33.65 -3.20 2.22
C GLY A 432 32.79 -4.46 2.36
N THR A 433 33.34 -5.45 3.07
CA THR A 433 32.84 -6.85 3.10
C THR A 433 32.45 -7.36 4.49
N GLY A 434 32.37 -6.48 5.49
CA GLY A 434 32.00 -6.83 6.88
C GLY A 434 30.49 -6.87 7.12
N ALA A 435 30.07 -6.68 8.37
CA ALA A 435 28.66 -6.69 8.78
C ALA A 435 28.31 -5.52 9.70
N LEU A 436 27.01 -5.22 9.81
CA LEU A 436 26.44 -4.30 10.78
C LEU A 436 25.67 -5.07 11.83
N ARG A 437 26.02 -4.87 13.10
CA ARG A 437 25.24 -5.34 14.23
C ARG A 437 24.26 -4.26 14.63
N PHE A 438 22.98 -4.54 14.48
CA PHE A 438 21.92 -3.72 15.05
C PHE A 438 21.52 -4.30 16.39
N SER A 439 21.32 -3.46 17.40
CA SER A 439 20.92 -3.93 18.72
C SER A 439 19.87 -3.03 19.34
N ALA A 440 18.99 -3.64 20.12
CA ALA A 440 18.27 -2.91 21.15
C ALA A 440 18.96 -3.15 22.49
N LEU A 441 19.13 -2.11 23.28
CA LEU A 441 19.84 -2.15 24.56
C LEU A 441 18.99 -1.54 25.66
N LYS A 442 19.10 -2.10 26.87
CA LYS A 442 18.59 -1.43 28.06
C LYS A 442 19.45 -0.20 28.37
N PRO A 443 18.91 0.81 29.06
CA PRO A 443 19.74 1.83 29.69
C PRO A 443 20.74 1.20 30.65
N ASP A 444 21.96 1.73 30.68
CA ASP A 444 22.98 1.28 31.63
C ASP A 444 22.49 1.48 33.08
N LEU A 445 22.81 0.51 33.94
CA LEU A 445 22.35 0.49 35.34
C LEU A 445 22.96 1.61 36.18
N THR A 446 24.18 2.05 35.84
CA THR A 446 24.93 3.10 36.55
C THR A 446 24.69 4.48 35.95
N ASN A 447 24.44 4.57 34.66
CA ASN A 447 24.08 5.80 33.97
C ASN A 447 23.00 5.56 32.90
N ARG A 448 21.73 5.77 33.27
CA ARG A 448 20.57 5.58 32.38
C ARG A 448 20.55 6.46 31.11
N ASN A 449 21.50 7.38 30.95
CA ASN A 449 21.67 8.14 29.72
C ASN A 449 22.58 7.45 28.69
N LEU A 450 23.19 6.32 29.05
CA LEU A 450 24.04 5.52 28.18
C LEU A 450 23.40 4.16 27.84
N PRO A 451 23.72 3.58 26.68
CA PRO A 451 23.37 2.20 26.36
C PRO A 451 24.09 1.22 27.29
N GLY A 452 23.38 0.20 27.73
CA GLY A 452 23.87 -0.89 28.57
C GLY A 452 23.84 -2.24 27.84
N GLU A 453 23.27 -3.25 28.49
CA GLU A 453 23.20 -4.62 27.95
C GLU A 453 22.23 -4.73 26.76
N ALA A 454 22.66 -5.45 25.72
CA ALA A 454 21.82 -5.77 24.57
C ALA A 454 20.71 -6.76 24.96
N ILE A 455 19.48 -6.44 24.60
CA ILE A 455 18.30 -7.30 24.80
C ILE A 455 17.94 -8.09 23.54
N ALA A 456 18.32 -7.57 22.37
CA ALA A 456 18.22 -8.25 21.09
C ALA A 456 19.30 -7.69 20.16
N GLN A 457 19.78 -8.51 19.23
CA GLN A 457 20.70 -8.07 18.20
C GLN A 457 20.52 -8.89 16.92
N ILE A 458 20.80 -8.26 15.78
CA ILE A 458 20.87 -8.90 14.48
C ILE A 458 22.12 -8.41 13.77
N ASP A 459 22.87 -9.35 13.20
CA ASP A 459 24.03 -9.05 12.37
C ASP A 459 23.59 -9.14 10.91
N VAL A 460 23.80 -8.05 10.16
CA VAL A 460 23.43 -7.94 8.76
C VAL A 460 24.71 -7.78 7.93
N PRO A 461 25.07 -8.76 7.09
CA PRO A 461 26.20 -8.62 6.18
C PRO A 461 26.04 -7.38 5.29
N LEU A 462 27.08 -6.59 5.09
CA LEU A 462 27.00 -5.37 4.26
C LEU A 462 26.59 -5.68 2.81
N GLN A 463 26.98 -6.87 2.33
CA GLN A 463 26.63 -7.41 1.02
C GLN A 463 25.14 -7.81 0.89
N ALA A 464 24.42 -7.96 2.01
CA ALA A 464 22.98 -8.21 2.01
C ALA A 464 22.12 -6.93 1.98
N LEU A 465 22.73 -5.77 2.23
CA LEU A 465 22.03 -4.50 2.15
C LEU A 465 21.81 -4.15 0.68
N MET A 466 20.63 -4.48 0.14
CA MET A 466 20.28 -4.15 -1.24
C MET A 466 20.27 -2.63 -1.42
N ARG A 467 21.13 -2.13 -2.30
CA ARG A 467 21.35 -0.69 -2.49
C ARG A 467 20.09 0.02 -2.96
N GLY A 468 19.77 1.18 -2.40
CA GLY A 468 18.60 1.98 -2.76
C GLY A 468 17.25 1.36 -2.36
N VAL A 469 17.22 0.20 -1.70
CA VAL A 469 15.99 -0.43 -1.18
C VAL A 469 15.90 -0.16 0.31
N LEU A 470 14.77 0.39 0.78
CA LEU A 470 14.44 0.35 2.20
C LEU A 470 13.97 -1.07 2.54
N ILE A 471 14.88 -1.89 3.08
CA ILE A 471 14.54 -3.24 3.51
C ILE A 471 14.18 -3.20 5.00
N PRO A 472 12.99 -3.66 5.40
CA PRO A 472 12.70 -3.93 6.79
C PRO A 472 13.50 -5.13 7.28
N TYR A 473 14.17 -4.95 8.41
CA TYR A 473 14.78 -6.00 9.22
C TYR A 473 14.05 -6.04 10.56
N GLU A 474 13.60 -7.21 10.96
CA GLU A 474 12.93 -7.37 12.25
C GLU A 474 13.94 -7.80 13.32
N LEU A 475 13.90 -7.17 14.49
CA LEU A 475 14.67 -7.62 15.64
C LEU A 475 13.85 -8.67 16.39
N TRP A 476 14.44 -9.84 16.63
CA TRP A 476 13.83 -10.96 17.35
C TRP A 476 14.65 -11.35 18.59
N VAL A 477 13.98 -11.88 19.61
CA VAL A 477 14.52 -12.50 20.82
C VAL A 477 14.06 -13.96 20.84
N GLY A 478 14.89 -14.87 20.34
CA GLY A 478 14.43 -16.21 19.98
C GLY A 478 13.36 -16.13 18.89
N ASP A 479 12.26 -16.86 19.04
CA ASP A 479 11.17 -16.93 18.04
C ASP A 479 10.09 -15.85 18.24
N ARG A 480 10.38 -14.80 19.02
CA ARG A 480 9.46 -13.67 19.24
C ARG A 480 10.11 -12.37 18.84
N ARG A 481 9.35 -11.45 18.22
CA ARG A 481 9.85 -10.10 17.92
C ARG A 481 10.37 -9.46 19.21
N LEU A 482 11.19 -8.43 19.12
CA LEU A 482 11.58 -7.71 20.33
C LEU A 482 10.39 -6.89 20.83
N ALA A 483 9.89 -7.20 22.03
CA ALA A 483 8.89 -6.40 22.71
C ALA A 483 9.53 -5.41 23.69
N VAL A 484 9.08 -4.16 23.67
CA VAL A 484 9.40 -3.13 24.66
C VAL A 484 8.15 -2.66 25.38
N THR A 485 8.30 -2.25 26.64
CA THR A 485 7.19 -1.71 27.42
C THR A 485 6.99 -0.24 27.08
N ALA A 486 5.76 0.14 26.79
CA ALA A 486 5.42 1.54 26.54
C ALA A 486 5.75 2.43 27.77
N GLY A 487 6.49 3.51 27.55
CA GLY A 487 6.98 4.40 28.62
C GLY A 487 8.32 3.99 29.26
N GLU A 488 8.88 2.82 28.93
CA GLU A 488 10.22 2.43 29.35
C GLU A 488 11.26 2.83 28.31
N ASP A 489 12.40 3.35 28.78
CA ASP A 489 13.51 3.73 27.92
C ASP A 489 14.25 2.51 27.38
N PHE A 490 14.65 2.58 26.13
CA PHE A 490 15.62 1.67 25.51
C PHE A 490 16.51 2.44 24.54
N PHE A 491 17.60 1.82 24.11
CA PHE A 491 18.48 2.33 23.08
C PHE A 491 18.39 1.45 21.84
N LEU A 492 18.49 2.05 20.66
CA LEU A 492 18.79 1.33 19.42
C LEU A 492 20.17 1.71 18.97
N SER A 493 21.01 0.72 18.67
CA SER A 493 22.37 0.94 18.16
C SER A 493 22.59 0.28 16.82
N VAL A 494 23.58 0.81 16.11
CA VAL A 494 24.31 0.07 15.08
C VAL A 494 25.79 0.06 15.43
N GLU A 495 26.44 -1.08 15.22
CA GLU A 495 27.86 -1.31 15.41
C GLU A 495 28.44 -1.92 14.14
N VAL A 496 29.60 -1.43 13.70
CA VAL A 496 30.32 -2.04 12.58
C VAL A 496 31.15 -3.19 13.12
N ILE A 497 30.95 -4.39 12.57
CA ILE A 497 31.66 -5.62 12.94
C ILE A 497 32.37 -6.22 11.72
N ASP A 498 33.34 -7.09 11.99
CA ASP A 498 34.05 -7.90 10.99
C ASP A 498 34.69 -7.11 9.82
N ASN A 499 35.44 -6.06 10.15
CA ASN A 499 36.16 -5.20 9.18
C ASN A 499 35.25 -4.47 8.17
N GLY A 500 33.96 -4.27 8.48
CA GLY A 500 33.08 -3.42 7.68
C GLY A 500 33.59 -1.97 7.62
N ALA A 501 33.37 -1.26 6.51
CA ALA A 501 33.72 0.15 6.37
C ALA A 501 32.54 0.95 5.82
N VAL A 502 31.67 1.44 6.70
CA VAL A 502 30.54 2.28 6.28
C VAL A 502 31.00 3.74 6.15
N GLN A 503 30.88 4.29 4.94
CA GLN A 503 31.08 5.73 4.68
C GLN A 503 29.71 6.41 4.56
N LEU A 504 29.31 7.14 5.59
CA LEU A 504 28.15 8.03 5.50
C LEU A 504 28.58 9.45 5.12
N LEU A 505 27.97 9.97 4.06
CA LEU A 505 28.18 11.33 3.56
C LEU A 505 27.11 12.24 4.19
N PHE A 506 27.54 13.39 4.69
CA PHE A 506 26.68 14.41 5.29
C PHE A 506 26.44 15.53 4.29
N ASP A 507 25.19 15.94 4.10
CA ASP A 507 24.85 17.18 3.40
C ASP A 507 24.15 18.14 4.36
N ASP A 508 24.50 19.42 4.29
CA ASP A 508 24.17 20.48 5.24
C ASP A 508 22.93 21.26 4.81
N GLY A 509 21.90 21.32 5.66
CA GLY A 509 20.72 22.11 5.27
C GLY A 509 19.68 22.46 6.32
N VAL A 510 19.37 21.61 7.31
CA VAL A 510 18.38 21.98 8.35
C VAL A 510 18.63 21.24 9.67
N THR A 511 18.73 21.97 10.77
CA THR A 511 18.90 21.51 12.16
C THR A 511 17.57 21.43 12.91
N ARG A 512 17.16 20.25 13.45
CA ARG A 512 16.15 20.05 14.54
C ARG A 512 16.21 18.62 15.15
N PRO A 513 15.54 18.37 16.29
CA PRO A 513 16.05 18.50 17.67
C PRO A 513 17.03 17.39 18.08
N ALA A 514 17.81 17.65 19.13
CA ALA A 514 18.81 16.75 19.69
C ALA A 514 18.21 15.39 20.14
N PHE A 515 18.39 14.35 19.34
CA PHE A 515 18.33 12.99 19.85
C PHE A 515 19.50 12.79 20.81
N ARG A 516 19.25 12.20 21.99
CA ARG A 516 20.32 11.85 22.94
C ARG A 516 21.10 10.67 22.38
N THR A 517 22.07 10.97 21.51
CA THR A 517 22.94 9.99 20.88
C THR A 517 24.12 9.66 21.78
N SER A 518 24.56 8.41 21.76
CA SER A 518 25.80 7.94 22.38
C SER A 518 26.66 7.27 21.31
N VAL A 519 27.97 7.37 21.44
CA VAL A 519 28.93 6.74 20.52
C VAL A 519 29.84 5.80 21.30
N LYS A 520 30.25 4.69 20.70
CA LYS A 520 31.14 3.69 21.28
C LYS A 520 32.53 3.84 20.70
N SER A 521 33.53 4.05 21.56
CA SER A 521 34.93 4.12 21.14
C SER A 521 35.45 2.74 20.68
N PRO A 522 36.58 2.67 19.96
CA PRO A 522 37.28 1.40 19.68
C PRO A 522 37.67 0.63 20.94
N SER A 523 37.82 1.31 22.08
CA SER A 523 38.04 0.69 23.40
C SER A 523 36.77 0.12 24.05
N GLY A 524 35.61 0.26 23.39
CA GLY A 524 34.35 -0.36 23.80
C GLY A 524 33.46 0.48 24.72
N ASN A 525 33.85 1.71 25.05
CA ASN A 525 33.14 2.55 26.02
C ASN A 525 32.12 3.46 25.33
N TRP A 526 30.89 3.52 25.87
CA TRP A 526 29.87 4.47 25.44
C TRP A 526 30.09 5.85 26.06
N THR A 527 30.03 6.91 25.25
CA THR A 527 30.02 8.30 25.71
C THR A 527 28.84 9.05 25.09
N PRO A 528 28.23 10.02 25.80
CA PRO A 528 27.21 10.88 25.20
C PRO A 528 27.85 11.70 24.07
N SER A 529 27.09 11.95 22.99
CA SER A 529 27.50 12.83 21.89
C SER A 529 26.46 13.93 21.71
N ASP A 530 26.89 15.18 21.88
CA ASP A 530 26.07 16.39 21.70
C ASP A 530 26.14 16.96 20.27
N GLN A 531 26.82 16.27 19.34
CA GLN A 531 26.92 16.76 17.96
C GLN A 531 25.56 16.68 17.26
N ALA A 532 25.06 17.83 16.81
CA ALA A 532 23.89 17.92 15.95
C ALA A 532 24.26 17.35 14.58
N PHE A 533 23.90 16.09 14.36
CA PHE A 533 24.17 15.44 13.10
C PHE A 533 23.15 15.90 12.04
N SER A 534 23.65 16.36 10.88
CA SER A 534 22.80 16.63 9.72
C SER A 534 22.22 15.33 9.17
N LYS A 535 21.08 15.42 8.49
CA LYS A 535 20.40 14.27 7.88
C LYS A 535 21.37 13.56 6.92
N PRO A 536 21.77 12.29 7.17
CA PRO A 536 22.51 11.50 6.20
C PRO A 536 21.58 11.22 5.02
N SER A 537 22.11 11.40 3.81
CA SER A 537 21.39 11.08 2.57
C SER A 537 21.36 9.58 2.29
N ASN A 538 22.15 8.77 3.00
CA ASN A 538 22.57 7.48 2.49
C ASN A 538 22.40 6.26 3.44
N LEU A 539 22.22 6.41 4.77
CA LEU A 539 21.77 5.29 5.63
C LEU A 539 20.62 5.74 6.54
N LYS A 540 19.43 5.19 6.32
CA LYS A 540 18.25 5.40 7.18
C LYS A 540 18.11 4.18 8.08
N LEU A 541 18.03 4.38 9.40
CA LEU A 541 17.58 3.36 10.36
C LEU A 541 16.25 3.82 10.94
N ALA A 542 15.11 3.40 10.41
CA ALA A 542 13.83 3.73 11.07
C ALA A 542 13.46 2.64 12.06
N ALA A 543 12.96 3.02 13.23
CA ALA A 543 12.31 2.11 14.16
C ALA A 543 10.81 2.39 14.12
N ALA A 544 10.03 1.42 13.68
CA ALA A 544 8.58 1.50 13.79
C ALA A 544 8.12 0.73 15.02
N ILE A 545 7.28 1.38 15.82
CA ILE A 545 6.77 0.87 17.09
C ILE A 545 5.29 0.54 16.90
N GLY A 546 4.98 -0.75 16.82
CA GLY A 546 3.61 -1.24 16.67
C GLY A 546 2.94 -1.46 18.02
N GLY A 547 1.65 -1.12 18.13
CA GLY A 547 0.80 -1.56 19.25
C GLY A 547 0.57 -3.08 19.21
N GLN A 548 0.09 -3.67 20.32
CA GLN A 548 -0.22 -5.09 20.37
C GLN A 548 -1.01 -5.52 19.12
N PRO A 549 -0.56 -6.54 18.37
CA PRO A 549 -1.46 -7.34 17.57
C PRO A 549 -2.59 -7.72 18.51
N GLN A 550 -3.84 -7.58 18.07
CA GLN A 550 -4.89 -8.31 18.76
C GLN A 550 -4.41 -9.76 18.76
N GLN A 551 -4.11 -10.31 19.94
CA GLN A 551 -4.01 -11.75 20.08
C GLN A 551 -5.39 -12.24 19.66
N VAL A 552 -5.53 -12.59 18.39
CA VAL A 552 -6.40 -13.67 18.04
C VAL A 552 -5.80 -14.80 18.85
N GLY A 553 -6.53 -15.30 19.84
CA GLY A 553 -6.15 -16.56 20.47
C GLY A 553 -6.00 -17.64 19.40
N PRO A 554 -5.94 -18.92 19.77
CA PRO A 554 -6.18 -19.97 18.76
C PRO A 554 -7.42 -19.54 17.97
N LEU A 555 -7.43 -19.61 16.64
CA LEU A 555 -8.55 -19.25 15.76
C LEU A 555 -9.84 -19.87 16.32
N GLN A 556 -10.50 -19.15 17.22
CA GLN A 556 -11.55 -19.66 18.10
C GLN A 556 -12.80 -18.88 17.78
N PHE A 557 -13.91 -19.59 17.88
CA PHE A 557 -15.23 -19.03 17.74
C PHE A 557 -15.35 -17.70 18.50
N ALA A 558 -15.65 -16.62 17.79
CA ALA A 558 -15.66 -15.28 18.35
C ALA A 558 -16.82 -14.47 17.77
N LEU A 559 -17.53 -13.73 18.62
CA LEU A 559 -18.54 -12.76 18.20
C LEU A 559 -18.00 -11.35 18.51
N GLU A 560 -17.81 -10.53 17.48
CA GLU A 560 -17.31 -9.17 17.64
C GLU A 560 -18.40 -8.20 18.12
N GLN A 561 -17.95 -7.07 18.65
CA GLN A 561 -18.82 -5.95 18.99
C GLN A 561 -19.38 -5.30 17.70
N ASN A 562 -20.70 -5.08 17.66
CA ASN A 562 -21.36 -4.48 16.51
C ASN A 562 -20.88 -3.03 16.30
N TYR A 563 -20.77 -2.59 15.04
CA TYR A 563 -20.36 -1.22 14.70
C TYR A 563 -21.26 -0.63 13.60
N PRO A 564 -21.76 0.61 13.75
CA PRO A 564 -21.62 1.48 14.92
C PRO A 564 -22.39 0.97 16.14
N ASN A 565 -21.85 1.21 17.33
CA ASN A 565 -22.54 1.06 18.62
C ASN A 565 -22.26 2.32 19.47
N PRO A 566 -23.25 3.20 19.73
CA PRO A 566 -24.68 3.02 19.46
C PRO A 566 -25.05 3.03 17.97
N LEU A 567 -25.95 2.15 17.56
CA LEU A 567 -26.63 2.21 16.26
C LEU A 567 -27.62 3.39 16.29
N ARG A 568 -27.56 4.26 15.28
CA ARG A 568 -28.48 5.41 15.12
C ARG A 568 -29.33 5.31 13.83
N PRO A 569 -30.44 4.53 13.83
CA PRO A 569 -31.28 4.38 12.65
C PRO A 569 -31.96 5.72 12.29
N GLY A 570 -31.77 6.21 11.06
CA GLY A 570 -32.51 7.38 10.54
C GLY A 570 -31.74 8.71 10.45
N ALA A 571 -30.43 8.75 10.70
CA ALA A 571 -29.61 9.95 10.50
C ALA A 571 -29.27 10.14 9.00
N THR A 572 -30.09 10.90 8.26
CA THR A 572 -29.86 11.53 6.92
C THR A 572 -29.16 10.73 5.79
N THR A 573 -28.92 9.44 5.94
CA THR A 573 -28.42 8.55 4.88
C THR A 573 -29.24 7.26 4.81
N PRO A 574 -29.35 6.61 3.63
CA PRO A 574 -30.09 5.35 3.44
C PRO A 574 -29.50 4.13 4.18
N GLU A 575 -28.40 4.29 4.93
CA GLU A 575 -27.51 3.20 5.36
C GLU A 575 -27.34 3.06 6.88
N ALA A 576 -28.30 3.52 7.67
CA ALA A 576 -28.22 3.40 9.12
C ALA A 576 -28.45 1.94 9.60
N GLN A 577 -27.49 1.06 9.29
CA GLN A 577 -27.39 -0.33 9.70
C GLN A 577 -26.16 -0.50 10.62
N THR A 578 -26.15 -1.56 11.44
CA THR A 578 -24.97 -1.99 12.18
C THR A 578 -24.44 -3.29 11.63
N THR A 579 -23.12 -3.38 11.57
CA THR A 579 -22.38 -4.57 11.17
C THR A 579 -22.10 -5.42 12.41
N ILE A 580 -22.43 -6.69 12.35
CA ILE A 580 -22.08 -7.71 13.34
C ILE A 580 -21.13 -8.70 12.65
N ARG A 581 -19.94 -8.89 13.22
CA ARG A 581 -18.93 -9.82 12.71
C ARG A 581 -18.75 -10.99 13.65
N PHE A 582 -18.44 -12.15 13.11
CA PHE A 582 -18.07 -13.31 13.91
C PHE A 582 -17.12 -14.23 13.16
N PHE A 583 -16.27 -14.94 13.89
CA PHE A 583 -15.34 -15.92 13.37
C PHE A 583 -15.82 -17.34 13.68
N LEU A 584 -15.74 -18.25 12.70
CA LEU A 584 -15.92 -19.68 12.89
C LEU A 584 -14.59 -20.43 12.65
N PRO A 585 -14.18 -21.34 13.54
CA PRO A 585 -12.96 -22.14 13.37
C PRO A 585 -13.06 -23.21 12.27
N TYR A 586 -14.27 -23.61 11.90
CA TYR A 586 -14.57 -24.61 10.87
C TYR A 586 -15.95 -24.31 10.29
N ASP A 587 -16.23 -24.84 9.10
CA ASP A 587 -17.55 -24.76 8.48
C ASP A 587 -18.61 -25.34 9.43
N ALA A 588 -19.60 -24.53 9.82
CA ALA A 588 -20.59 -24.95 10.80
C ALA A 588 -21.97 -24.32 10.57
N PRO A 589 -23.07 -25.02 10.93
CA PRO A 589 -24.37 -24.39 11.07
C PRO A 589 -24.31 -23.37 12.20
N ALA A 590 -24.59 -22.09 11.89
CA ALA A 590 -24.64 -21.02 12.87
C ALA A 590 -25.95 -20.22 12.80
N GLU A 591 -26.43 -19.78 13.95
CA GLU A 591 -27.58 -18.88 14.11
C GLU A 591 -27.15 -17.61 14.85
N LEU A 592 -27.36 -16.45 14.23
CA LEU A 592 -27.24 -15.14 14.88
C LEU A 592 -28.66 -14.61 15.17
N SER A 593 -28.96 -14.41 16.45
CA SER A 593 -30.29 -13.99 16.93
C SER A 593 -30.20 -12.75 17.82
N LEU A 594 -31.17 -11.84 17.71
CA LEU A 594 -31.31 -10.61 18.48
C LEU A 594 -32.35 -10.79 19.61
N PHE A 595 -32.09 -10.21 20.78
CA PHE A 595 -32.86 -10.32 22.01
C PHE A 595 -33.05 -8.94 22.66
N ASP A 596 -34.17 -8.74 23.35
CA ASP A 596 -34.40 -7.56 24.17
C ASP A 596 -33.81 -7.71 25.60
N LEU A 597 -33.95 -6.67 26.42
CA LEU A 597 -33.50 -6.66 27.82
C LEU A 597 -34.13 -7.76 28.70
N LEU A 598 -35.30 -8.29 28.31
CA LEU A 598 -36.00 -9.36 29.02
C LEU A 598 -35.60 -10.75 28.51
N GLY A 599 -34.65 -10.84 27.57
CA GLY A 599 -34.21 -12.08 26.97
C GLY A 599 -35.21 -12.65 25.95
N ARG A 600 -36.20 -11.88 25.49
CA ARG A 600 -37.13 -12.31 24.44
C ARG A 600 -36.46 -12.14 23.09
N ARG A 601 -36.51 -13.18 22.25
CA ARG A 601 -35.94 -13.14 20.89
C ARG A 601 -36.78 -12.20 20.02
N VAL A 602 -36.14 -11.16 19.51
CA VAL A 602 -36.72 -10.09 18.70
C VAL A 602 -36.65 -10.42 17.20
N ARG A 603 -35.54 -10.99 16.74
CA ARG A 603 -35.31 -11.34 15.34
C ARG A 603 -34.21 -12.37 15.19
N VAL A 604 -34.33 -13.31 14.26
CA VAL A 604 -33.20 -14.10 13.78
C VAL A 604 -32.57 -13.33 12.62
N LEU A 605 -31.30 -12.93 12.78
CA LEU A 605 -30.58 -12.15 11.76
C LEU A 605 -30.06 -13.04 10.64
N ALA A 606 -29.56 -14.22 10.99
CA ALA A 606 -29.19 -15.24 10.02
C ALA A 606 -29.19 -16.63 10.63
N ARG A 607 -29.49 -17.65 9.82
CA ARG A 607 -29.41 -19.07 10.18
C ARG A 607 -29.06 -19.90 8.95
N SER A 608 -27.80 -20.31 8.84
CA SER A 608 -27.28 -21.07 7.69
C SER A 608 -26.05 -21.88 8.10
N ASN A 609 -25.54 -22.73 7.20
CA ASN A 609 -24.13 -23.13 7.26
C ASN A 609 -23.26 -21.96 6.83
N PHE A 610 -22.30 -21.60 7.67
CA PHE A 610 -21.32 -20.55 7.40
C PHE A 610 -19.93 -21.18 7.25
N PRO A 611 -19.09 -20.67 6.34
CA PRO A 611 -17.72 -21.16 6.20
C PRO A 611 -16.87 -20.79 7.41
N ALA A 612 -15.80 -21.56 7.61
CA ALA A 612 -14.69 -21.21 8.48
C ALA A 612 -14.13 -19.84 8.09
N GLY A 613 -13.69 -19.06 9.08
CA GLY A 613 -13.26 -17.69 8.88
C GLY A 613 -14.26 -16.64 9.38
N TYR A 614 -14.00 -15.38 9.03
CA TYR A 614 -14.85 -14.26 9.40
C TYR A 614 -16.10 -14.18 8.53
N ASN A 615 -17.23 -14.03 9.21
CA ASN A 615 -18.55 -13.86 8.64
C ASN A 615 -19.12 -12.50 9.09
N VAL A 616 -19.82 -11.83 8.18
CA VAL A 616 -20.31 -10.46 8.40
C VAL A 616 -21.81 -10.42 8.11
N LEU A 617 -22.57 -9.85 9.04
CA LEU A 617 -24.01 -9.65 8.92
C LEU A 617 -24.36 -8.18 9.18
N PHE A 618 -25.37 -7.69 8.48
CA PHE A 618 -25.88 -6.33 8.64
C PHE A 618 -27.28 -6.35 9.26
N TRP A 619 -27.54 -5.41 10.15
CA TRP A 619 -28.85 -5.26 10.78
C TRP A 619 -29.31 -3.80 10.81
N ASP A 620 -30.56 -3.58 10.42
CA ASP A 620 -31.17 -2.28 10.11
C ASP A 620 -31.98 -1.66 11.26
N GLY A 621 -31.88 -2.21 12.47
CA GLY A 621 -32.65 -1.74 13.61
C GLY A 621 -34.13 -2.16 13.60
N ARG A 622 -34.52 -3.11 12.74
CA ARG A 622 -35.91 -3.62 12.64
C ARG A 622 -36.08 -5.01 13.26
N ASP A 623 -37.27 -5.27 13.79
CA ASP A 623 -37.68 -6.58 14.31
C ASP A 623 -38.06 -7.57 13.18
N ALA A 624 -38.51 -8.76 13.57
CA ALA A 624 -38.91 -9.81 12.62
C ALA A 624 -40.11 -9.44 11.72
N ASN A 625 -40.94 -8.47 12.11
CA ASN A 625 -42.08 -7.98 11.34
C ASN A 625 -41.72 -6.77 10.46
N GLY A 626 -40.43 -6.39 10.42
CA GLY A 626 -39.97 -5.18 9.73
C GLY A 626 -40.31 -3.89 10.48
N ALA A 627 -40.85 -3.97 11.71
CA ALA A 627 -41.14 -2.81 12.52
C ALA A 627 -39.86 -2.27 13.18
N GLN A 628 -39.81 -0.96 13.32
CA GLN A 628 -38.67 -0.24 13.88
C GLN A 628 -38.56 -0.44 15.40
N LEU A 629 -37.42 -0.93 15.90
CA LEU A 629 -37.23 -1.14 17.35
C LEU A 629 -36.97 0.16 18.11
N PRO A 630 -37.52 0.36 19.33
CA PRO A 630 -37.30 1.58 20.11
C PRO A 630 -35.85 1.71 20.60
N SER A 631 -35.40 2.94 20.90
CA SER A 631 -34.11 3.17 21.54
C SER A 631 -33.99 2.37 22.83
N GLY A 632 -32.84 1.74 23.04
CA GLY A 632 -32.65 0.83 24.16
C GLY A 632 -31.45 -0.08 23.98
N ILE A 633 -31.26 -0.95 24.96
CA ILE A 633 -30.22 -1.97 24.93
C ILE A 633 -30.83 -3.26 24.37
N TYR A 634 -30.10 -3.90 23.47
CA TYR A 634 -30.41 -5.20 22.90
C TYR A 634 -29.20 -6.11 23.07
N PHE A 635 -29.40 -7.40 22.93
CA PHE A 635 -28.32 -8.38 22.89
C PHE A 635 -28.41 -9.18 21.61
N TYR A 636 -27.28 -9.48 20.99
CA TYR A 636 -27.24 -10.45 19.90
C TYR A 636 -26.36 -11.62 20.32
N ARG A 637 -26.79 -12.80 19.89
CA ARG A 637 -26.23 -14.08 20.27
C ARG A 637 -25.93 -14.90 19.03
N LEU A 638 -24.71 -15.37 18.93
CA LEU A 638 -24.27 -16.33 17.93
C LEU A 638 -24.22 -17.71 18.56
N ARG A 639 -24.76 -18.70 17.88
CA ARG A 639 -24.63 -20.11 18.25
C ARG A 639 -24.18 -20.94 17.06
N ALA A 640 -23.09 -21.71 17.21
CA ALA A 640 -22.64 -22.69 16.23
C ALA A 640 -22.34 -24.03 16.94
N GLY A 641 -23.24 -25.01 16.77
CA GLY A 641 -23.19 -26.27 17.53
C GLY A 641 -23.26 -26.05 19.05
N ASN A 642 -22.17 -26.41 19.75
CA ASN A 642 -22.00 -26.25 21.20
C ASN A 642 -21.36 -24.91 21.60
N LEU A 643 -20.97 -24.09 20.64
CA LEU A 643 -20.32 -22.80 20.88
C LEU A 643 -21.37 -21.69 20.87
N GLU A 644 -21.32 -20.80 21.87
CA GLU A 644 -22.27 -19.70 22.04
C GLU A 644 -21.55 -18.46 22.58
N GLU A 645 -21.81 -17.30 21.95
CA GLU A 645 -21.34 -16.00 22.43
C GLU A 645 -22.45 -14.96 22.34
N VAL A 646 -22.43 -14.01 23.28
CA VAL A 646 -23.42 -12.92 23.39
C VAL A 646 -22.71 -11.59 23.50
N ARG A 647 -23.26 -10.57 22.82
CA ARG A 647 -22.77 -9.19 22.87
C ARG A 647 -23.93 -8.21 23.01
N LYS A 648 -23.62 -7.05 23.61
CA LYS A 648 -24.56 -5.98 23.87
C LYS A 648 -24.57 -4.99 22.71
N LEU A 649 -25.74 -4.57 22.28
CA LEU A 649 -25.98 -3.55 21.27
C LEU A 649 -26.78 -2.40 21.89
N THR A 650 -26.40 -1.16 21.61
CA THR A 650 -27.18 0.03 22.01
C THR A 650 -27.82 0.62 20.76
N LEU A 651 -29.15 0.82 20.81
CA LEU A 651 -29.92 1.49 19.78
C LEU A 651 -30.31 2.88 20.29
N MET A 652 -29.97 3.94 19.54
CA MET A 652 -30.36 5.31 19.85
C MET A 652 -31.10 5.89 18.65
N ARG A 653 -32.25 6.52 18.86
CA ARG A 653 -32.92 7.32 17.84
C ARG A 653 -32.84 8.78 18.21
#